data_AF-A0A922XPT9-F1
#
_entry.id   AF-A0A922XPT9-F1
#
_cell.length_a   1.000
_cell.length_b   1.000
_cell.length_c   1.000
_cell.angle_alpha   90.00
_cell.angle_beta   90.00
_cell.angle_gamma   90.00
#
_symmetry.space_group_name_H-M   'P 1'
#
loop_
_entity.id
_entity.type
_entity.pdbx_description
1 polymer ?
#
loop_
_entity_poly.entity_id
_entity_poly.type
_entity_poly.pdbx_seq_one_letter_code
_entity_poly.pdbx_strand_id
1 'polypeptide(L)'
;FEYNYAYSHSDTRLPVYYLIATFWNGQEGSFWLWMFWQAVIGVVLISTQRIWEAPLMLVFALVQGFLVSMILGIVIPELNFKIGSSPFILLRDAMNDPIFKMQPDFIPKEGNGLNPLLQNYWMVIHPPTLFLGFAATIIPFAFAVAGLWQKKYTEWVKPALPWTIFAGAILGLGILMGGYWAYETLNFGGYWNWDPVENAVYVPWLILIAGIHTMMTYKANKAALRTSMILVISVFILILYSTFLTRSGILGEGSVHSFTDLGLSGQLLVYLLFFTIIPFVLLAIRWKEIPATEKELTVYSREFWIFLGAVTFSLMGAQVLVETSKPVYNAISKWFGGEGNMAPKENAVQFYSYVQLWFAVVLCFVSGTAQFFWWNKLDSKKVAKEFLTPVLFSLLIAVIIINVLKVYNISFVVLLFASSYIIYSNIKVLISLFKVNPKLSGGAVAHIGLGLMLIGALFSSGYSKVVSLNNNGLLISKELDEEFNRDNLILFVNEPRTMAEYDIEYLGERIEAKSKSGYIKKNDVELTESPFKVKAKKDIFYQGKKLFSEGEEFEYNPENTFYEIEVRKGKQVEATLFPRVQMNPNMGMVTSPDLKRDITRDIYTYVSLTMNKEEEPEWSKLEEMTIKIGQQFFVNDYVAVLKEVNRIDEIQGIQLEKEDVAVKAIVEIQGERETYIADPLFLIKDRSKVGRLPSEINDLGVRVTLMNIHPDTGEFTIGLNTRQKDWVIIKATEKPYINVLWLGTFVIMIGLSMAMVRRFREK
;
A
#
# COMPACT_ATOMS: atom_id res chain seq x y z
N PHE A 1 -6.60 -0.12 -29.10
CA PHE A 1 -5.84 0.75 -28.19
C PHE A 1 -5.09 1.84 -28.96
N GLU A 2 -5.80 2.81 -29.54
CA GLU A 2 -5.18 3.85 -30.38
C GLU A 2 -4.46 4.95 -29.56
N TYR A 3 -5.01 5.31 -28.39
CA TYR A 3 -4.41 6.31 -27.50
C TYR A 3 -3.36 5.69 -26.58
N ASN A 4 -2.21 6.34 -26.45
CA ASN A 4 -1.10 5.89 -25.62
C ASN A 4 -1.51 5.69 -24.15
N TYR A 5 -2.32 6.58 -23.59
CA TYR A 5 -2.78 6.47 -22.21
C TYR A 5 -3.62 5.20 -21.99
N ALA A 6 -4.56 4.91 -22.90
CA ALA A 6 -5.39 3.70 -22.84
C ALA A 6 -4.53 2.44 -23.04
N TYR A 7 -3.62 2.45 -24.02
CA TYR A 7 -2.69 1.35 -24.24
C TYR A 7 -1.82 1.08 -23.01
N SER A 8 -1.29 2.12 -22.37
CA SER A 8 -0.34 1.97 -21.28
C SER A 8 -0.96 1.54 -19.95
N HIS A 9 -2.24 1.82 -19.71
CA HIS A 9 -2.87 1.64 -18.39
C HIS A 9 -4.10 0.74 -18.37
N SER A 10 -4.63 0.32 -19.53
CA SER A 10 -5.84 -0.51 -19.62
C SER A 10 -5.63 -1.73 -20.50
N ASP A 11 -6.51 -2.71 -20.38
CA ASP A 11 -6.50 -3.98 -21.12
C ASP A 11 -7.94 -4.52 -21.13
N THR A 12 -8.40 -5.20 -22.19
CA THR A 12 -9.79 -5.64 -22.28
C THR A 12 -10.12 -6.79 -21.31
N ARG A 13 -9.09 -7.48 -20.80
CA ARG A 13 -9.18 -8.59 -19.85
C ARG A 13 -9.25 -8.12 -18.40
N LEU A 14 -9.14 -6.81 -18.13
CA LEU A 14 -9.31 -6.28 -16.78
C LEU A 14 -10.77 -6.37 -16.34
N PRO A 15 -11.04 -6.84 -15.11
CA PRO A 15 -12.34 -6.66 -14.48
C PRO A 15 -12.77 -5.19 -14.49
N VAL A 16 -14.07 -4.93 -14.65
CA VAL A 16 -14.63 -3.58 -14.86
C VAL A 16 -14.20 -2.59 -13.78
N TYR A 17 -14.10 -3.01 -12.51
CA TYR A 17 -13.68 -2.13 -11.43
C TYR A 17 -12.20 -1.69 -11.54
N TYR A 18 -11.32 -2.56 -12.05
CA TYR A 18 -9.94 -2.18 -12.37
C TYR A 18 -9.87 -1.35 -13.66
N LEU A 19 -10.74 -1.61 -14.63
CA LEU A 19 -10.88 -0.76 -15.81
C LEU A 19 -11.28 0.68 -15.44
N ILE A 20 -12.17 0.85 -14.45
CA ILE A 20 -12.49 2.19 -13.93
C ILE A 20 -11.25 2.83 -13.26
N ALA A 21 -10.45 2.05 -12.53
CA ALA A 21 -9.24 2.59 -11.89
C ALA A 21 -8.15 3.06 -12.87
N THR A 22 -8.19 2.62 -14.13
CA THR A 22 -7.22 3.08 -15.14
C THR A 22 -7.34 4.57 -15.43
N PHE A 23 -8.50 5.19 -15.18
CA PHE A 23 -8.72 6.62 -15.38
C PHE A 23 -7.83 7.52 -14.51
N TRP A 24 -7.29 7.02 -13.41
CA TRP A 24 -6.44 7.78 -12.48
C TRP A 24 -5.10 7.10 -12.18
N ASN A 25 -4.76 6.05 -12.93
CA ASN A 25 -3.50 5.34 -12.76
C ASN A 25 -2.31 6.20 -13.23
N GLY A 26 -2.43 6.82 -14.40
CA GLY A 26 -1.41 7.74 -14.93
C GLY A 26 -1.52 9.18 -14.41
N GLN A 27 -0.50 10.00 -14.68
CA GLN A 27 -0.45 11.40 -14.22
C GLN A 27 -1.60 12.25 -14.75
N GLU A 28 -1.84 12.18 -16.05
CA GLU A 28 -2.88 12.93 -16.75
C GLU A 28 -4.26 12.63 -16.13
N GLY A 29 -4.53 11.34 -15.88
CA GLY A 29 -5.75 10.87 -15.24
C GLY A 29 -5.94 11.38 -13.82
N SER A 30 -4.85 11.51 -13.06
CA SER A 30 -4.91 12.08 -11.71
C SER A 30 -5.30 13.57 -11.71
N PHE A 31 -4.85 14.34 -12.71
CA PHE A 31 -5.29 15.73 -12.89
C PHE A 31 -6.78 15.79 -13.28
N TRP A 32 -7.25 14.87 -14.12
CA TRP A 32 -8.68 14.74 -14.42
C TRP A 32 -9.51 14.43 -13.18
N LEU A 33 -9.08 13.47 -12.37
CA LEU A 33 -9.77 13.11 -11.13
C LEU A 33 -9.85 14.31 -10.17
N TRP A 34 -8.79 15.11 -10.08
CA TRP A 34 -8.79 16.35 -9.31
C TRP A 34 -9.80 17.37 -9.86
N MET A 35 -9.79 17.62 -11.16
CA MET A 35 -10.73 18.54 -11.81
C MET A 35 -12.18 18.10 -11.66
N PHE A 36 -12.44 16.79 -11.77
CA PHE A 36 -13.75 16.20 -11.56
C PHE A 36 -14.29 16.54 -10.16
N TRP A 37 -13.51 16.28 -9.11
CA TRP A 37 -13.96 16.58 -7.74
C TRP A 37 -14.15 18.07 -7.50
N GLN A 38 -13.28 18.92 -8.04
CA GLN A 38 -13.46 20.36 -7.95
C GLN A 38 -14.72 20.84 -8.70
N ALA A 39 -15.06 20.25 -9.84
CA ALA A 39 -16.29 20.57 -10.56
C ALA A 39 -17.54 20.18 -9.75
N VAL A 40 -17.55 18.97 -9.18
CA VAL A 40 -18.63 18.49 -8.31
C VAL A 40 -18.81 19.43 -7.11
N ILE A 41 -17.73 19.75 -6.40
CA ILE A 41 -17.74 20.68 -5.26
C ILE A 41 -18.18 22.08 -5.70
N GLY A 42 -17.68 22.56 -6.84
CA GLY A 42 -18.02 23.86 -7.41
C GLY A 42 -19.53 24.02 -7.64
N VAL A 43 -20.18 23.02 -8.25
CA VAL A 43 -21.64 22.99 -8.46
C VAL A 43 -22.40 23.08 -7.12
N VAL A 44 -21.95 22.34 -6.11
CA VAL A 44 -22.55 22.41 -4.77
C VAL A 44 -22.39 23.82 -4.18
N LEU A 45 -21.22 24.45 -4.30
CA LEU A 45 -20.97 25.79 -3.76
C LEU A 45 -21.75 26.89 -4.51
N ILE A 46 -21.92 26.78 -5.83
CA ILE A 46 -22.77 27.68 -6.62
C ILE A 46 -24.21 27.68 -6.09
N SER A 47 -24.75 26.50 -5.80
CA SER A 47 -26.12 26.38 -5.31
C SER A 47 -26.30 26.80 -3.84
N THR A 48 -25.24 26.69 -3.01
CA THR A 48 -25.34 26.87 -1.54
C THR A 48 -24.74 28.17 -1.00
N GLN A 49 -23.77 28.78 -1.68
CA GLN A 49 -23.00 29.92 -1.16
C GLN A 49 -23.24 31.22 -1.94
N ARG A 50 -24.51 31.61 -2.12
CA ARG A 50 -24.92 32.78 -2.95
C ARG A 50 -24.18 34.09 -2.66
N ILE A 51 -23.80 34.35 -1.39
CA ILE A 51 -23.07 35.56 -0.99
C ILE A 51 -21.59 35.52 -1.43
N TRP A 52 -21.00 34.33 -1.44
CA TRP A 52 -19.59 34.10 -1.72
C TRP A 52 -19.36 33.47 -3.10
N GLU A 53 -20.41 33.29 -3.89
CA GLU A 53 -20.41 32.53 -5.14
C GLU A 53 -19.32 33.02 -6.10
N ALA A 54 -19.43 34.27 -6.57
CA ALA A 54 -18.48 34.85 -7.53
C ALA A 54 -17.00 34.78 -7.09
N PRO A 55 -16.62 35.22 -5.87
CA PRO A 55 -15.21 35.19 -5.45
C PRO A 55 -14.68 33.77 -5.21
N LEU A 56 -15.52 32.83 -4.75
CA LEU A 56 -15.12 31.41 -4.67
C LEU A 56 -14.91 30.83 -6.06
N MET A 57 -15.86 31.06 -6.98
CA MET A 57 -15.81 30.51 -8.32
C MET A 57 -14.65 31.07 -9.14
N LEU A 58 -14.20 32.30 -8.88
CA LEU A 58 -12.96 32.80 -9.49
C LEU A 58 -11.74 31.96 -9.08
N VAL A 59 -11.60 31.64 -7.79
CA VAL A 59 -10.46 30.82 -7.31
C VAL A 59 -10.54 29.41 -7.89
N PHE A 60 -11.73 28.80 -7.91
CA PHE A 60 -11.95 27.50 -8.54
C PHE A 60 -11.63 27.54 -10.04
N ALA A 61 -12.10 28.55 -10.77
CA ALA A 61 -11.86 28.69 -12.21
C ALA A 61 -10.36 28.88 -12.51
N LEU A 62 -9.63 29.64 -11.69
CA LEU A 62 -8.18 29.78 -11.83
C LEU A 62 -7.48 28.43 -11.64
N VAL A 63 -7.80 27.70 -10.56
CA VAL A 63 -7.21 26.38 -10.31
C VAL A 63 -7.56 25.39 -11.42
N GLN A 64 -8.82 25.34 -11.86
CA GLN A 64 -9.26 24.54 -12.99
C GLN A 64 -8.51 24.92 -14.28
N GLY A 65 -8.32 26.21 -14.55
CA GLY A 65 -7.54 26.67 -15.70
C GLY A 65 -6.10 26.14 -15.68
N PHE A 66 -5.45 26.17 -14.51
CA PHE A 66 -4.12 25.55 -14.36
C PHE A 66 -4.16 24.04 -14.54
N LEU A 67 -5.10 23.32 -13.94
CA LEU A 67 -5.20 21.87 -14.09
C LEU A 67 -5.53 21.45 -15.55
N VAL A 68 -6.40 22.19 -16.24
CA VAL A 68 -6.66 22.01 -17.68
C VAL A 68 -5.38 22.23 -18.47
N SER A 69 -4.59 23.26 -18.12
CA SER A 69 -3.30 23.48 -18.78
C SER A 69 -2.31 22.33 -18.60
N MET A 70 -2.41 21.52 -17.53
CA MET A 70 -1.55 20.35 -17.32
C MET A 70 -1.86 19.19 -18.27
N ILE A 71 -3.01 19.20 -18.94
CA ILE A 71 -3.45 18.12 -19.84
C ILE A 71 -3.61 18.56 -21.31
N LEU A 72 -3.23 19.80 -21.64
CA LEU A 72 -3.38 20.33 -23.01
C LEU A 72 -2.49 19.59 -24.02
N GLY A 73 -1.27 19.23 -23.65
CA GLY A 73 -0.33 18.52 -24.53
C GLY A 73 0.19 19.36 -25.68
N ILE A 74 0.22 20.69 -25.55
CA ILE A 74 0.71 21.59 -26.60
C ILE A 74 2.23 21.59 -26.57
N VAL A 75 2.85 21.24 -27.69
CA VAL A 75 4.30 21.31 -27.88
C VAL A 75 4.57 22.42 -28.90
N ILE A 76 5.45 23.36 -28.57
CA ILE A 76 5.95 24.41 -29.46
C ILE A 76 7.41 24.08 -29.76
N PRO A 77 7.70 23.38 -30.88
CA PRO A 77 9.04 22.88 -31.19
C PRO A 77 10.08 23.99 -31.28
N GLU A 78 9.72 25.16 -31.83
CA GLU A 78 10.61 26.29 -32.06
C GLU A 78 11.14 26.90 -30.76
N LEU A 79 10.40 26.74 -29.66
CA LEU A 79 10.76 27.26 -28.34
C LEU A 79 11.21 26.17 -27.37
N ASN A 80 11.29 24.91 -27.82
CA ASN A 80 11.48 23.72 -26.98
C ASN A 80 10.58 23.75 -25.73
N PHE A 81 9.33 24.17 -25.92
CA PHE A 81 8.39 24.45 -24.84
C PHE A 81 7.17 23.56 -24.92
N LYS A 82 6.79 22.96 -23.78
CA LYS A 82 5.66 22.05 -23.65
C LYS A 82 4.70 22.56 -22.57
N ILE A 83 3.41 22.57 -22.88
CA ILE A 83 2.32 22.90 -21.93
C ILE A 83 1.44 21.66 -21.78
N GLY A 84 1.52 21.04 -20.60
CA GLY A 84 0.74 19.85 -20.27
C GLY A 84 1.15 18.58 -21.04
N SER A 85 0.59 17.45 -20.62
CA SER A 85 0.69 16.15 -21.29
C SER A 85 -0.70 15.68 -21.63
N SER A 86 -0.99 15.48 -22.92
CA SER A 86 -2.33 15.06 -23.34
C SER A 86 -2.48 13.54 -23.15
N PRO A 87 -3.55 13.08 -22.47
CA PRO A 87 -3.87 11.65 -22.42
C PRO A 87 -4.35 11.09 -23.75
N PHE A 88 -4.61 11.97 -24.74
CA PHE A 88 -5.08 11.62 -26.08
C PHE A 88 -3.95 11.58 -27.12
N ILE A 89 -2.69 11.58 -26.70
CA ILE A 89 -1.56 11.33 -27.62
C ILE A 89 -1.77 9.94 -28.26
N LEU A 90 -1.66 9.87 -29.59
CA LEU A 90 -1.77 8.62 -30.31
C LEU A 90 -0.56 7.73 -30.00
N LEU A 91 -0.79 6.42 -29.95
CA LEU A 91 0.25 5.45 -29.66
C LEU A 91 1.43 5.54 -30.65
N ARG A 92 1.11 5.76 -31.93
CA ARG A 92 2.08 5.96 -33.02
C ARG A 92 2.99 7.17 -32.84
N ASP A 93 2.52 8.20 -32.11
CA ASP A 93 3.28 9.43 -31.86
C ASP A 93 4.09 9.34 -30.56
N ALA A 94 3.65 8.52 -29.61
CA ALA A 94 4.31 8.32 -28.32
C ALA A 94 5.43 7.28 -28.38
N MET A 95 5.34 6.29 -29.27
CA MET A 95 6.28 5.17 -29.35
C MET A 95 7.03 5.17 -30.69
N ASN A 96 8.36 5.12 -30.61
CA ASN A 96 9.22 4.92 -31.79
C ASN A 96 9.41 3.42 -32.06
N ASP A 97 8.31 2.72 -32.34
CA ASP A 97 8.30 1.29 -32.63
C ASP A 97 8.35 1.04 -34.15
N PRO A 98 9.21 0.13 -34.66
CA PRO A 98 9.25 -0.24 -36.08
C PRO A 98 7.88 -0.62 -36.68
N ILE A 99 6.95 -1.16 -35.88
CA ILE A 99 5.63 -1.55 -36.34
C ILE A 99 4.86 -0.38 -36.97
N PHE A 100 5.00 0.85 -36.45
CA PHE A 100 4.32 2.02 -37.01
C PHE A 100 4.96 2.54 -38.30
N LYS A 101 6.22 2.15 -38.59
CA LYS A 101 6.84 2.41 -39.89
C LYS A 101 6.37 1.41 -40.95
N MET A 102 6.08 0.18 -40.55
CA MET A 102 5.61 -0.89 -41.45
C MET A 102 4.08 -0.83 -41.65
N GLN A 103 3.33 -0.55 -40.58
CA GLN A 103 1.88 -0.49 -40.55
C GLN A 103 1.44 0.77 -39.77
N PRO A 104 1.35 1.93 -40.44
CA PRO A 104 1.06 3.21 -39.78
C PRO A 104 -0.27 3.26 -39.02
N ASP A 105 -1.25 2.46 -39.44
CA ASP A 105 -2.59 2.36 -38.83
C ASP A 105 -2.73 1.12 -37.93
N PHE A 106 -1.62 0.53 -37.48
CA PHE A 106 -1.66 -0.55 -36.52
C PHE A 106 -2.26 -0.07 -35.21
N ILE A 107 -3.31 -0.77 -34.75
CA ILE A 107 -3.93 -0.53 -33.46
C ILE A 107 -3.87 -1.87 -32.70
N PRO A 108 -3.12 -1.94 -31.57
CA PRO A 108 -3.11 -3.13 -30.74
C PRO A 108 -4.53 -3.50 -30.31
N LYS A 109 -4.82 -4.81 -30.32
CA LYS A 109 -6.08 -5.37 -29.81
C LYS A 109 -6.16 -5.31 -28.30
N GLU A 110 -5.04 -5.38 -27.62
CA GLU A 110 -4.90 -5.32 -26.15
C GLU A 110 -3.92 -4.22 -25.74
N GLY A 111 -4.01 -3.79 -24.47
CA GLY A 111 -3.07 -2.87 -23.85
C GLY A 111 -2.23 -3.55 -22.78
N ASN A 112 -1.46 -2.77 -22.03
CA ASN A 112 -0.58 -3.27 -20.97
C ASN A 112 -1.32 -3.54 -19.65
N GLY A 113 -2.54 -3.02 -19.50
CA GLY A 113 -3.33 -3.16 -18.27
C GLY A 113 -2.83 -2.31 -17.10
N LEU A 114 -3.43 -2.51 -15.93
CA LEU A 114 -2.89 -1.97 -14.68
C LEU A 114 -1.66 -2.78 -14.29
N ASN A 115 -0.67 -2.10 -13.71
CA ASN A 115 0.39 -2.78 -12.98
C ASN A 115 -0.25 -3.80 -12.03
N PRO A 116 0.12 -5.09 -12.08
CA PRO A 116 -0.59 -6.11 -11.33
C PRO A 116 -0.42 -5.98 -9.80
N LEU A 117 0.55 -5.20 -9.30
CA LEU A 117 0.57 -4.76 -7.89
C LEU A 117 -0.60 -3.84 -7.54
N LEU A 118 -1.01 -3.00 -8.49
CA LEU A 118 -2.12 -2.06 -8.37
C LEU A 118 -3.48 -2.70 -8.66
N GLN A 119 -3.51 -3.96 -9.14
CA GLN A 119 -4.73 -4.76 -9.24
C GLN A 119 -5.18 -5.22 -7.85
N ASN A 120 -5.53 -4.26 -7.00
CA ASN A 120 -6.09 -4.43 -5.68
C ASN A 120 -7.27 -3.45 -5.53
N TYR A 121 -8.34 -3.83 -4.82
CA TYR A 121 -9.51 -2.98 -4.65
C TYR A 121 -9.19 -1.60 -4.06
N TRP A 122 -8.13 -1.47 -3.27
CA TRP A 122 -7.68 -0.19 -2.73
C TRP A 122 -7.35 0.81 -3.82
N MET A 123 -6.76 0.39 -4.95
CA MET A 123 -6.50 1.26 -6.11
C MET A 123 -7.77 1.88 -6.69
N VAL A 124 -8.92 1.21 -6.52
CA VAL A 124 -10.22 1.69 -7.01
C VAL A 124 -10.78 2.79 -6.11
N ILE A 125 -10.56 2.73 -4.80
CA ILE A 125 -11.27 3.60 -3.84
C ILE A 125 -10.37 4.62 -3.13
N HIS A 126 -9.09 4.32 -2.94
CA HIS A 126 -8.16 5.17 -2.23
C HIS A 126 -7.82 6.45 -3.02
N PRO A 127 -7.34 6.41 -4.28
CA PRO A 127 -7.02 7.62 -5.01
C PRO A 127 -8.22 8.58 -5.16
N PRO A 128 -9.44 8.13 -5.52
CA PRO A 128 -10.61 9.01 -5.54
C PRO A 128 -10.90 9.69 -4.20
N THR A 129 -10.74 8.98 -3.08
CA THR A 129 -10.94 9.53 -1.73
C THR A 129 -9.86 10.57 -1.40
N LEU A 130 -8.60 10.26 -1.68
CA LEU A 130 -7.47 11.16 -1.43
C LEU A 130 -7.60 12.46 -2.25
N PHE A 131 -7.93 12.34 -3.54
CA PHE A 131 -8.12 13.49 -4.43
C PHE A 131 -9.37 14.31 -4.10
N LEU A 132 -10.43 13.69 -3.56
CA LEU A 132 -11.54 14.44 -2.98
C LEU A 132 -11.07 15.29 -1.78
N GLY A 133 -10.18 14.74 -0.95
CA GLY A 133 -9.52 15.47 0.12
C GLY A 133 -8.73 16.67 -0.40
N PHE A 134 -7.91 16.48 -1.44
CA PHE A 134 -7.15 17.55 -2.10
C PHE A 134 -8.09 18.63 -2.63
N ALA A 135 -9.11 18.24 -3.39
CA ALA A 135 -10.11 19.14 -3.94
C ALA A 135 -10.86 19.90 -2.85
N ALA A 136 -11.14 19.29 -1.69
CA ALA A 136 -11.85 19.95 -0.60
C ALA A 136 -11.02 21.06 0.10
N THR A 137 -9.68 20.98 0.06
CA THR A 137 -8.81 22.00 0.68
C THR A 137 -8.87 23.37 -0.01
N ILE A 138 -9.27 23.42 -1.29
CA ILE A 138 -9.44 24.68 -2.02
C ILE A 138 -10.57 25.54 -1.41
N ILE A 139 -11.56 24.91 -0.75
CA ILE A 139 -12.74 25.60 -0.23
C ILE A 139 -12.35 26.59 0.87
N PRO A 140 -11.73 26.17 1.99
CA PRO A 140 -11.32 27.13 3.02
C PRO A 140 -10.27 28.11 2.49
N PHE A 141 -9.38 27.70 1.57
CA PHE A 141 -8.44 28.60 0.89
C PHE A 141 -9.16 29.72 0.13
N ALA A 142 -10.13 29.36 -0.71
CA ALA A 142 -10.91 30.31 -1.50
C ALA A 142 -11.70 31.27 -0.62
N PHE A 143 -12.30 30.78 0.48
CA PHE A 143 -12.95 31.65 1.46
C PHE A 143 -11.98 32.64 2.13
N ALA A 144 -10.78 32.19 2.52
CA ALA A 144 -9.78 33.07 3.13
C ALA A 144 -9.31 34.16 2.16
N VAL A 145 -8.99 33.79 0.92
CA VAL A 145 -8.59 34.73 -0.15
C VAL A 145 -9.74 35.70 -0.49
N ALA A 146 -10.96 35.19 -0.63
CA ALA A 146 -12.14 36.00 -0.87
C ALA A 146 -12.42 36.98 0.28
N GLY A 147 -12.20 36.56 1.52
CA GLY A 147 -12.33 37.40 2.71
C GLY A 147 -11.31 38.53 2.73
N LEU A 148 -10.06 38.25 2.35
CA LEU A 148 -9.01 39.27 2.21
C LEU A 148 -9.31 40.26 1.08
N TRP A 149 -9.77 39.76 -0.07
CA TRP A 149 -10.06 40.58 -1.24
C TRP A 149 -11.27 41.50 -1.00
N GLN A 150 -12.38 40.96 -0.47
CA GLN A 150 -13.58 41.73 -0.17
C GLN A 150 -13.50 42.52 1.13
N LYS A 151 -12.38 42.45 1.85
CA LYS A 151 -12.20 43.04 3.20
C LYS A 151 -13.22 42.51 4.24
N LYS A 152 -13.75 41.31 4.00
CA LYS A 152 -14.64 40.56 4.88
C LYS A 152 -13.82 39.60 5.74
N TYR A 153 -12.98 40.16 6.62
CA TYR A 153 -11.94 39.43 7.35
C TYR A 153 -12.50 38.40 8.34
N THR A 154 -13.74 38.57 8.79
CA THR A 154 -14.32 37.76 9.87
C THR A 154 -15.36 36.78 9.36
N GLU A 155 -16.09 37.15 8.31
CA GLU A 155 -17.28 36.48 7.83
C GLU A 155 -16.94 35.15 7.14
N TRP A 156 -15.74 35.01 6.58
CA TRP A 156 -15.31 33.81 5.84
C TRP A 156 -15.20 32.55 6.73
N VAL A 157 -14.90 32.71 8.03
CA VAL A 157 -14.62 31.57 8.92
C VAL A 157 -15.86 30.69 9.12
N LYS A 158 -17.04 31.30 9.25
CA LYS A 158 -18.29 30.57 9.52
C LYS A 158 -18.65 29.60 8.39
N PRO A 159 -18.75 30.02 7.10
CA PRO A 159 -19.04 29.11 6.01
C PRO A 159 -17.86 28.18 5.67
N ALA A 160 -16.62 28.58 5.90
CA ALA A 160 -15.45 27.75 5.62
C ALA A 160 -15.27 26.58 6.60
N LEU A 161 -15.51 26.79 7.90
CA LEU A 161 -15.22 25.81 8.96
C LEU A 161 -15.81 24.39 8.73
N PRO A 162 -17.10 24.20 8.36
CA PRO A 162 -17.61 22.85 8.11
C PRO A 162 -16.88 22.15 6.95
N TRP A 163 -16.51 22.90 5.91
CA TRP A 163 -15.71 22.39 4.79
C TRP A 163 -14.27 22.10 5.17
N THR A 164 -13.66 22.88 6.08
CA THR A 164 -12.33 22.59 6.63
C THR A 164 -12.32 21.27 7.38
N ILE A 165 -13.38 20.97 8.15
CA ILE A 165 -13.53 19.67 8.86
C ILE A 165 -13.78 18.54 7.86
N PHE A 166 -14.62 18.77 6.84
CA PHE A 166 -14.83 17.80 5.76
C PHE A 166 -13.53 17.46 5.04
N ALA A 167 -12.73 18.46 4.67
CA ALA A 167 -11.41 18.26 4.06
C ALA A 167 -10.48 17.48 5.00
N GLY A 168 -10.44 17.83 6.29
CA GLY A 168 -9.62 17.11 7.28
C GLY A 168 -10.04 15.66 7.47
N ALA A 169 -11.35 15.37 7.43
CA ALA A 169 -11.86 14.01 7.52
C ALA A 169 -11.54 13.20 6.26
N ILE A 170 -11.85 13.70 5.07
CA ILE A 170 -11.64 12.97 3.81
C ILE A 170 -10.15 12.78 3.51
N LEU A 171 -9.33 13.82 3.71
CA LEU A 171 -7.88 13.70 3.53
C LEU A 171 -7.29 12.70 4.53
N GLY A 172 -7.74 12.75 5.80
CA GLY A 172 -7.35 11.76 6.81
C GLY A 172 -7.77 10.35 6.43
N LEU A 173 -8.99 10.15 5.94
CA LEU A 173 -9.47 8.85 5.45
C LEU A 173 -8.63 8.35 4.28
N GLY A 174 -8.28 9.21 3.33
CA GLY A 174 -7.39 8.86 2.22
C GLY A 174 -6.04 8.34 2.74
N ILE A 175 -5.39 9.06 3.66
CA ILE A 175 -4.12 8.64 4.27
C ILE A 175 -4.26 7.29 4.99
N LEU A 176 -5.34 7.10 5.76
CA LEU A 176 -5.60 5.85 6.48
C LEU A 176 -5.81 4.66 5.54
N MET A 177 -6.57 4.85 4.46
CA MET A 177 -6.75 3.82 3.43
C MET A 177 -5.42 3.46 2.76
N GLY A 178 -4.56 4.45 2.52
CA GLY A 178 -3.22 4.23 1.97
C GLY A 178 -2.35 3.39 2.90
N GLY A 179 -2.31 3.72 4.19
CA GLY A 179 -1.55 2.95 5.17
C GLY A 179 -2.07 1.51 5.36
N TYR A 180 -3.39 1.32 5.30
CA TYR A 180 -3.97 -0.03 5.35
C TYR A 180 -3.67 -0.82 4.07
N TRP A 181 -3.75 -0.19 2.89
CA TRP A 181 -3.37 -0.82 1.64
C TRP A 181 -1.90 -1.24 1.65
N ALA A 182 -1.00 -0.36 2.08
CA ALA A 182 0.43 -0.66 2.23
C ALA A 182 0.66 -1.88 3.14
N TYR A 183 -0.09 -1.99 4.24
CA TYR A 183 -0.02 -3.14 5.15
C TYR A 183 -0.43 -4.47 4.51
N GLU A 184 -1.34 -4.44 3.54
CA GLU A 184 -1.79 -5.63 2.81
C GLU A 184 -0.92 -5.99 1.60
N THR A 185 -0.14 -5.04 1.05
CA THR A 185 0.49 -5.23 -0.27
C THR A 185 1.99 -5.00 -0.34
N LEU A 186 2.55 -4.14 0.50
CA LEU A 186 3.98 -3.82 0.50
C LEU A 186 4.71 -4.69 1.52
N ASN A 187 6.00 -4.95 1.30
CA ASN A 187 6.84 -5.92 2.04
C ASN A 187 7.78 -5.32 3.10
N PHE A 188 7.72 -4.01 3.35
CA PHE A 188 8.60 -3.37 4.35
C PHE A 188 8.19 -3.68 5.81
N GLY A 189 7.20 -4.56 6.02
CA GLY A 189 6.85 -5.05 7.34
C GLY A 189 6.02 -4.07 8.17
N GLY A 190 5.13 -3.27 7.57
CA GLY A 190 4.29 -2.33 8.32
C GLY A 190 3.23 -1.63 7.49
N TYR A 191 2.62 -0.60 8.06
CA TYR A 191 1.56 0.22 7.46
C TYR A 191 2.01 1.65 7.13
N TRP A 192 3.26 2.01 7.45
CA TRP A 192 3.84 3.33 7.18
C TRP A 192 5.36 3.22 7.13
N ASN A 193 5.98 3.72 6.06
CA ASN A 193 7.44 3.67 5.91
C ASN A 193 8.09 5.05 5.70
N TRP A 194 7.36 6.13 5.96
CA TRP A 194 7.83 7.50 5.73
C TRP A 194 8.28 7.76 4.28
N ASP A 195 7.64 7.09 3.31
CA ASP A 195 7.88 7.34 1.90
C ASP A 195 7.60 8.82 1.58
N PRO A 196 8.42 9.50 0.75
CA PRO A 196 8.25 10.92 0.46
C PRO A 196 6.85 11.31 -0.05
N VAL A 197 6.17 10.43 -0.78
CA VAL A 197 4.81 10.70 -1.29
C VAL A 197 3.77 10.59 -0.18
N GLU A 198 3.92 9.61 0.71
CA GLU A 198 3.11 9.48 1.92
C GLU A 198 3.30 10.69 2.85
N ASN A 199 4.56 11.13 3.03
CA ASN A 199 4.90 12.31 3.82
C ASN A 199 4.27 13.59 3.23
N ALA A 200 4.27 13.70 1.91
CA ALA A 200 3.72 14.85 1.20
C ALA A 200 2.22 15.04 1.46
N VAL A 201 1.46 13.98 1.76
CA VAL A 201 0.03 14.10 2.13
C VAL A 201 -0.19 14.21 3.64
N TYR A 202 0.72 13.67 4.46
CA TYR A 202 0.68 13.79 5.91
C TYR A 202 0.86 15.24 6.41
N VAL A 203 1.84 15.97 5.87
CA VAL A 203 2.15 17.36 6.28
C VAL A 203 0.95 18.31 6.12
N PRO A 204 0.29 18.44 4.95
CA PRO A 204 -0.87 19.31 4.81
C PRO A 204 -2.02 18.90 5.74
N TRP A 205 -2.19 17.61 6.05
CA TRP A 205 -3.20 17.15 6.99
C TRP A 205 -2.93 17.68 8.41
N LEU A 206 -1.69 17.63 8.91
CA LEU A 206 -1.33 18.20 10.21
C LEU A 206 -1.63 19.71 10.30
N ILE A 207 -1.24 20.48 9.26
CA ILE A 207 -1.50 21.91 9.19
C ILE A 207 -3.01 22.19 9.09
N LEU A 208 -3.77 21.33 8.41
CA LEU A 208 -5.22 21.43 8.32
C LEU A 208 -5.90 21.20 9.66
N ILE A 209 -5.47 20.20 10.44
CA ILE A 209 -5.96 20.00 11.82
C ILE A 209 -5.64 21.22 12.69
N ALA A 210 -4.45 21.81 12.59
CA ALA A 210 -4.13 23.08 13.27
C ALA A 210 -5.05 24.23 12.82
N GLY A 211 -5.35 24.32 11.51
CA GLY A 211 -6.29 25.27 10.93
C GLY A 211 -7.70 25.13 11.50
N ILE A 212 -8.24 23.91 11.61
CA ILE A 212 -9.54 23.64 12.21
C ILE A 212 -9.60 24.19 13.65
N HIS A 213 -8.57 23.91 14.45
CA HIS A 213 -8.54 24.34 15.84
C HIS A 213 -8.42 25.86 15.99
N THR A 214 -7.61 26.53 15.17
CA THR A 214 -7.51 28.00 15.20
C THR A 214 -8.77 28.69 14.71
N MET A 215 -9.46 28.16 13.69
CA MET A 215 -10.78 28.64 13.27
C MET A 215 -11.85 28.44 14.36
N MET A 216 -11.79 27.33 15.10
CA MET A 216 -12.67 27.09 16.24
C MET A 216 -12.41 28.08 17.39
N THR A 217 -11.15 28.37 17.69
CA THR A 217 -10.75 29.40 18.66
C THR A 217 -11.29 30.77 18.27
N TYR A 218 -11.19 31.13 16.99
CA TYR A 218 -11.78 32.36 16.48
C TYR A 218 -13.31 32.40 16.64
N LYS A 219 -14.00 31.32 16.27
CA LYS A 219 -15.45 31.23 16.42
C LYS A 219 -15.90 31.39 17.88
N ALA A 220 -15.14 30.83 18.82
CA ALA A 220 -15.49 30.86 20.24
C ALA A 220 -15.16 32.20 20.92
N ASN A 221 -13.97 32.76 20.70
CA ASN A 221 -13.47 33.89 21.50
C ASN A 221 -12.83 35.01 20.66
N LYS A 222 -13.03 35.00 19.33
CA LYS A 222 -12.52 36.01 18.37
C LYS A 222 -10.99 36.15 18.32
N ALA A 223 -10.25 35.20 18.89
CA ALA A 223 -8.79 35.12 18.86
C ALA A 223 -8.27 34.27 17.68
N ALA A 224 -6.97 34.34 17.38
CA ALA A 224 -6.27 33.52 16.37
C ALA A 224 -6.75 33.66 14.91
N LEU A 225 -7.45 34.76 14.56
CA LEU A 225 -7.93 34.99 13.19
C LEU A 225 -6.80 34.98 12.15
N ARG A 226 -5.74 35.76 12.40
CA ARG A 226 -4.56 35.84 11.51
C ARG A 226 -3.89 34.48 11.33
N THR A 227 -3.72 33.74 12.43
CA THR A 227 -3.16 32.38 12.40
C THR A 227 -4.02 31.44 11.58
N SER A 228 -5.35 31.49 11.72
CA SER A 228 -6.26 30.65 10.94
C SER A 228 -6.18 30.93 9.44
N MET A 229 -6.02 32.20 9.03
CA MET A 229 -5.80 32.57 7.63
C MET A 229 -4.49 32.01 7.10
N ILE A 230 -3.38 32.17 7.84
CA ILE A 230 -2.07 31.63 7.46
C ILE A 230 -2.14 30.12 7.27
N LEU A 231 -2.65 29.39 8.26
CA LEU A 231 -2.69 27.93 8.22
C LEU A 231 -3.56 27.42 7.07
N VAL A 232 -4.75 27.99 6.85
CA VAL A 232 -5.63 27.60 5.74
C VAL A 232 -5.00 27.90 4.38
N ILE A 233 -4.33 29.04 4.23
CA ILE A 233 -3.59 29.38 3.01
C ILE A 233 -2.44 28.37 2.79
N SER A 234 -1.67 28.08 3.83
CA SER A 234 -0.58 27.12 3.80
C SER A 234 -1.03 25.71 3.45
N VAL A 235 -2.20 25.23 3.89
CA VAL A 235 -2.69 23.89 3.54
C VAL A 235 -2.81 23.72 2.02
N PHE A 236 -3.46 24.66 1.34
CA PHE A 236 -3.63 24.53 -0.11
C PHE A 236 -2.29 24.61 -0.85
N ILE A 237 -1.39 25.50 -0.41
CA ILE A 237 -0.03 25.59 -0.95
C ILE A 237 0.73 24.27 -0.73
N LEU A 238 0.59 23.65 0.44
CA LEU A 238 1.20 22.36 0.73
C LEU A 238 0.63 21.26 -0.16
N ILE A 239 -0.66 21.25 -0.50
CA ILE A 239 -1.23 20.30 -1.48
C ILE A 239 -0.63 20.51 -2.88
N LEU A 240 -0.44 21.77 -3.30
CA LEU A 240 0.27 22.07 -4.56
C LEU A 240 1.73 21.63 -4.50
N TYR A 241 2.39 21.80 -3.36
CA TYR A 241 3.75 21.35 -3.14
C TYR A 241 3.86 19.83 -3.16
N SER A 242 2.90 19.09 -2.57
CA SER A 242 2.81 17.63 -2.67
C SER A 242 2.68 17.18 -4.12
N THR A 243 1.89 17.90 -4.91
CA THR A 243 1.74 17.64 -6.35
C THR A 243 3.05 17.89 -7.09
N PHE A 244 3.75 18.99 -6.77
CA PHE A 244 5.08 19.27 -7.32
C PHE A 244 6.07 18.15 -6.98
N LEU A 245 6.17 17.73 -5.71
CA LEU A 245 7.07 16.65 -5.29
C LEU A 245 6.78 15.34 -6.04
N THR A 246 5.51 14.97 -6.15
CA THR A 246 5.10 13.66 -6.70
C THR A 246 5.12 13.59 -8.23
N ARG A 247 5.05 14.72 -8.93
CA ARG A 247 4.84 14.79 -10.40
C ARG A 247 5.94 15.50 -11.19
N SER A 248 6.88 16.17 -10.53
CA SER A 248 7.98 16.85 -11.21
C SER A 248 9.18 15.96 -11.55
N GLY A 249 9.15 14.68 -11.11
CA GLY A 249 10.32 13.79 -11.17
C GLY A 249 11.42 14.11 -10.16
N ILE A 250 11.28 15.16 -9.33
CA ILE A 250 12.32 15.61 -8.38
C ILE A 250 12.67 14.57 -7.32
N LEU A 251 11.73 13.68 -7.00
CA LEU A 251 11.95 12.60 -6.03
C LEU A 251 12.77 11.45 -6.63
N GLY A 252 12.86 11.33 -7.96
CA GLY A 252 13.66 10.30 -8.64
C GLY A 252 13.39 8.89 -8.09
N GLU A 253 14.47 8.20 -7.71
CA GLU A 253 14.46 6.86 -7.08
C GLU A 253 14.10 6.87 -5.58
N GLY A 254 13.93 8.04 -4.97
CA GLY A 254 13.69 8.18 -3.54
C GLY A 254 12.28 7.81 -3.07
N SER A 255 11.37 7.45 -3.98
CA SER A 255 10.04 6.97 -3.63
C SER A 255 9.52 5.98 -4.68
N VAL A 256 8.76 4.99 -4.23
CA VAL A 256 8.11 4.00 -5.11
C VAL A 256 6.78 4.49 -5.68
N HIS A 257 6.26 5.61 -5.17
CA HIS A 257 4.97 6.18 -5.55
C HIS A 257 5.10 7.43 -6.45
N SER A 258 6.32 7.90 -6.70
CA SER A 258 6.57 9.10 -7.51
C SER A 258 6.48 8.78 -8.99
N PHE A 259 6.01 9.77 -9.74
CA PHE A 259 5.92 9.65 -11.17
C PHE A 259 7.16 10.26 -11.85
N THR A 260 7.49 9.74 -13.03
CA THR A 260 8.56 10.28 -13.89
C THR A 260 8.22 11.69 -14.39
N ASP A 261 9.21 12.54 -14.69
CA ASP A 261 8.90 13.88 -15.22
C ASP A 261 8.35 13.76 -16.66
N LEU A 262 7.16 14.32 -16.90
CA LEU A 262 6.56 14.44 -18.24
C LEU A 262 6.97 15.74 -18.95
N GLY A 263 7.97 16.45 -18.42
CA GLY A 263 8.37 17.79 -18.83
C GLY A 263 7.47 18.88 -18.24
N LEU A 264 6.82 18.60 -17.09
CA LEU A 264 5.82 19.48 -16.46
C LEU A 264 6.35 20.20 -15.22
N SER A 265 7.55 19.87 -14.77
CA SER A 265 8.18 20.42 -13.57
C SER A 265 8.18 21.96 -13.53
N GLY A 266 8.53 22.63 -14.62
CA GLY A 266 8.48 24.10 -14.73
C GLY A 266 7.07 24.69 -14.62
N GLN A 267 6.08 24.07 -15.28
CA GLN A 267 4.68 24.49 -15.23
C GLN A 267 4.08 24.32 -13.83
N LEU A 268 4.37 23.20 -13.18
CA LEU A 268 3.99 22.93 -11.78
C LEU A 268 4.62 23.94 -10.83
N LEU A 269 5.87 24.35 -11.06
CA LEU A 269 6.54 25.37 -10.26
C LEU A 269 5.87 26.74 -10.42
N VAL A 270 5.53 27.16 -11.65
CA VAL A 270 4.78 28.41 -11.89
C VAL A 270 3.44 28.38 -11.17
N TYR A 271 2.72 27.26 -11.26
CA TYR A 271 1.43 27.07 -10.59
C TYR A 271 1.59 27.18 -9.05
N LEU A 272 2.57 26.50 -8.46
CA LEU A 272 2.88 26.58 -7.04
C LEU A 272 3.22 28.02 -6.61
N LEU A 273 4.09 28.72 -7.35
CA LEU A 273 4.50 30.07 -7.03
C LEU A 273 3.35 31.07 -7.16
N PHE A 274 2.49 30.94 -8.17
CA PHE A 274 1.32 31.81 -8.35
C PHE A 274 0.39 31.76 -7.13
N PHE A 275 0.03 30.55 -6.68
CA PHE A 275 -0.85 30.36 -5.51
C PHE A 275 -0.15 30.55 -4.17
N THR A 276 1.19 30.66 -4.17
CA THR A 276 1.94 31.04 -2.97
C THR A 276 2.04 32.56 -2.85
N ILE A 277 2.55 33.23 -3.89
CA ILE A 277 2.90 34.65 -3.85
C ILE A 277 1.65 35.51 -3.70
N ILE A 278 0.61 35.29 -4.53
CA ILE A 278 -0.55 36.20 -4.56
C ILE A 278 -1.31 36.23 -3.22
N PRO A 279 -1.70 35.08 -2.62
CA PRO A 279 -2.42 35.09 -1.34
C PRO A 279 -1.60 35.67 -0.19
N PHE A 280 -0.29 35.37 -0.11
CA PHE A 280 0.56 35.90 0.96
C PHE A 280 0.85 37.39 0.80
N VAL A 281 1.06 37.88 -0.43
CA VAL A 281 1.17 39.33 -0.69
C VAL A 281 -0.13 40.03 -0.32
N LEU A 282 -1.28 39.48 -0.70
CA LEU A 282 -2.58 40.03 -0.32
C LEU A 282 -2.78 40.05 1.20
N LEU A 283 -2.42 38.96 1.89
CA LEU A 283 -2.46 38.87 3.36
C LEU A 283 -1.54 39.91 4.01
N ALA A 284 -0.32 40.10 3.49
CA ALA A 284 0.64 41.08 3.99
C ALA A 284 0.13 42.52 3.80
N ILE A 285 -0.42 42.85 2.63
CA ILE A 285 -1.02 44.17 2.35
C ILE A 285 -2.18 44.45 3.32
N ARG A 286 -3.04 43.46 3.58
CA ARG A 286 -4.21 43.60 4.46
C ARG A 286 -3.93 43.38 5.94
N TRP A 287 -2.68 43.08 6.32
CA TRP A 287 -2.33 42.61 7.67
C TRP A 287 -2.84 43.52 8.80
N LYS A 288 -2.67 44.83 8.63
CA LYS A 288 -3.09 45.85 9.61
C LYS A 288 -4.61 46.00 9.70
N GLU A 289 -5.34 45.67 8.64
CA GLU A 289 -6.81 45.75 8.59
C GLU A 289 -7.48 44.54 9.26
N ILE A 290 -6.76 43.42 9.40
CA ILE A 290 -7.31 42.19 10.02
C ILE A 290 -7.42 42.37 11.53
N PRO A 291 -8.62 42.18 12.12
CA PRO A 291 -8.82 42.29 13.56
C PRO A 291 -7.87 41.36 14.33
N ALA A 292 -7.20 41.92 15.33
CA ALA A 292 -6.39 41.17 16.28
C ALA A 292 -6.94 41.37 17.70
N THR A 293 -6.89 40.32 18.50
CA THR A 293 -7.20 40.43 19.93
C THR A 293 -5.91 40.72 20.68
N GLU A 294 -5.88 41.77 21.50
CA GLU A 294 -4.72 42.14 22.33
C GLU A 294 -4.67 41.40 23.67
N LYS A 295 -5.53 40.40 23.89
CA LYS A 295 -5.54 39.64 25.13
C LYS A 295 -4.28 38.79 25.24
N GLU A 296 -3.55 38.98 26.32
CA GLU A 296 -2.47 38.07 26.71
C GLU A 296 -3.02 36.66 26.95
N LEU A 297 -2.34 35.67 26.37
CA LEU A 297 -2.67 34.26 26.54
C LEU A 297 -2.12 33.79 27.89
N THR A 298 -3.01 33.59 28.87
CA THR A 298 -2.63 32.96 30.14
C THR A 298 -2.63 31.44 29.98
N VAL A 299 -1.76 30.74 30.74
CA VAL A 299 -1.72 29.25 30.74
C VAL A 299 -3.04 28.64 31.24
N TYR A 300 -3.87 29.41 31.92
CA TYR A 300 -5.20 29.02 32.39
C TYR A 300 -6.31 29.25 31.34
N SER A 301 -5.95 29.69 30.13
CA SER A 301 -6.89 29.94 29.03
C SER A 301 -6.92 28.76 28.05
N ARG A 302 -8.10 28.50 27.46
CA ARG A 302 -8.25 27.48 26.41
C ARG A 302 -7.53 27.86 25.13
N GLU A 303 -7.42 29.16 24.87
CA GLU A 303 -6.74 29.75 23.73
C GLU A 303 -5.26 29.38 23.73
N PHE A 304 -4.60 29.43 24.90
CA PHE A 304 -3.21 29.05 25.06
C PHE A 304 -2.96 27.58 24.71
N TRP A 305 -3.75 26.66 25.26
CA TRP A 305 -3.58 25.22 25.01
C TRP A 305 -3.89 24.83 23.56
N ILE A 306 -4.90 25.45 22.96
CA ILE A 306 -5.20 25.24 21.53
C ILE A 306 -4.06 25.80 20.66
N PHE A 307 -3.53 26.98 20.99
CA PHE A 307 -2.39 27.55 20.29
C PHE A 307 -1.16 26.64 20.38
N LEU A 308 -0.83 26.11 21.57
CA LEU A 308 0.26 25.18 21.76
C LEU A 308 0.09 23.90 20.94
N GLY A 309 -1.14 23.39 20.83
CA GLY A 309 -1.46 22.24 19.97
C GLY A 309 -1.26 22.57 18.49
N ALA A 310 -1.72 23.74 18.03
CA ALA A 310 -1.50 24.20 16.65
C ALA A 310 -0.02 24.39 16.32
N VAL A 311 0.78 24.92 17.25
CA VAL A 311 2.25 25.01 17.12
C VAL A 311 2.87 23.62 17.04
N THR A 312 2.45 22.68 17.88
CA THR A 312 2.96 21.30 17.87
C THR A 312 2.71 20.62 16.53
N PHE A 313 1.47 20.70 16.00
CA PHE A 313 1.15 20.20 14.65
C PHE A 313 2.00 20.87 13.56
N SER A 314 2.24 22.18 13.69
CA SER A 314 3.03 22.94 12.72
C SER A 314 4.51 22.53 12.73
N LEU A 315 5.07 22.29 13.92
CA LEU A 315 6.45 21.79 14.09
C LEU A 315 6.60 20.34 13.63
N MET A 316 5.60 19.48 13.88
CA MET A 316 5.55 18.11 13.34
C MET A 316 5.59 18.14 11.81
N GLY A 317 4.77 18.98 11.19
CA GLY A 317 4.73 19.15 9.75
C GLY A 317 6.03 19.72 9.20
N ALA A 318 6.59 20.76 9.83
CA ALA A 318 7.85 21.37 9.42
C ALA A 318 9.02 20.37 9.47
N GLN A 319 9.10 19.55 10.52
CA GLN A 319 10.14 18.54 10.65
C GLN A 319 10.11 17.54 9.49
N VAL A 320 8.92 17.02 9.15
CA VAL A 320 8.76 16.07 8.04
C VAL A 320 9.03 16.73 6.70
N LEU A 321 8.51 17.95 6.52
CA LEU A 321 8.65 18.72 5.29
C LEU A 321 10.12 19.00 4.96
N VAL A 322 10.91 19.48 5.93
CA VAL A 322 12.33 19.82 5.71
C VAL A 322 13.13 18.61 5.21
N GLU A 323 12.95 17.46 5.83
CA GLU A 323 13.70 16.25 5.45
C GLU A 323 13.20 15.67 4.12
N THR A 324 11.89 15.67 3.87
CA THR A 324 11.30 15.23 2.60
C THR A 324 11.70 16.13 1.43
N SER A 325 12.00 17.42 1.70
CA SER A 325 12.35 18.43 0.69
C SER A 325 13.84 18.44 0.30
N LYS A 326 14.68 17.58 0.88
CA LYS A 326 16.12 17.51 0.55
C LYS A 326 16.43 17.42 -0.95
N PRO A 327 15.72 16.58 -1.76
CA PRO A 327 15.94 16.57 -3.21
C PRO A 327 15.69 17.93 -3.87
N VAL A 328 14.68 18.68 -3.39
CA VAL A 328 14.40 20.03 -3.88
C VAL A 328 15.53 21.00 -3.52
N TYR A 329 16.06 20.93 -2.29
CA TYR A 329 17.19 21.76 -1.88
C TYR A 329 18.45 21.45 -2.69
N ASN A 330 18.71 20.17 -3.00
CA ASN A 330 19.81 19.77 -3.86
C ASN A 330 19.65 20.31 -5.29
N ALA A 331 18.44 20.25 -5.86
CA ALA A 331 18.17 20.80 -7.17
C ALA A 331 18.34 22.33 -7.21
N ILE A 332 17.87 23.05 -6.19
CA ILE A 332 18.08 24.49 -6.05
C ILE A 332 19.58 24.79 -5.91
N SER A 333 20.30 24.07 -5.05
CA SER A 333 21.74 24.24 -4.87
C SER A 333 22.49 24.06 -6.19
N LYS A 334 22.16 23.02 -6.97
CA LYS A 334 22.76 22.76 -8.28
C LYS A 334 22.48 23.89 -9.27
N TRP A 335 21.27 24.44 -9.24
CA TRP A 335 20.91 25.58 -10.10
C TRP A 335 21.76 26.83 -9.80
N PHE A 336 22.14 27.06 -8.54
CA PHE A 336 23.04 28.15 -8.15
C PHE A 336 24.54 27.78 -8.17
N GLY A 337 24.92 26.64 -8.77
CA GLY A 337 26.32 26.23 -8.92
C GLY A 337 26.95 25.55 -7.70
N GLY A 338 26.16 25.15 -6.71
CA GLY A 338 26.61 24.34 -5.58
C GLY A 338 26.55 22.83 -5.87
N GLU A 339 27.21 22.02 -5.03
CA GLU A 339 27.36 20.58 -5.28
C GLU A 339 26.07 19.77 -5.09
N GLY A 340 25.14 20.24 -4.25
CA GLY A 340 23.85 19.57 -4.02
C GLY A 340 23.99 18.19 -3.34
N ASN A 341 24.81 18.12 -2.27
CA ASN A 341 25.19 16.89 -1.56
C ASN A 341 24.42 16.66 -0.24
N MET A 342 23.20 17.18 -0.09
CA MET A 342 22.40 16.86 1.10
C MET A 342 21.85 15.44 0.95
N ALA A 343 22.55 14.46 1.49
CA ALA A 343 22.11 13.07 1.47
C ALA A 343 20.87 12.86 2.36
N PRO A 344 19.93 11.98 1.95
CA PRO A 344 18.99 11.38 2.88
C PRO A 344 19.74 10.73 4.05
N LYS A 345 19.11 10.65 5.23
CA LYS A 345 19.75 9.97 6.37
C LYS A 345 19.70 8.45 6.12
N GLU A 346 20.80 7.77 6.43
CA GLU A 346 20.93 6.30 6.32
C GLU A 346 19.78 5.55 7.03
N ASN A 347 19.33 6.06 8.19
CA ASN A 347 18.18 5.53 8.94
C ASN A 347 16.99 6.52 8.99
N ALA A 348 16.52 6.97 7.82
CA ALA A 348 15.44 7.95 7.71
C ALA A 348 14.16 7.53 8.48
N VAL A 349 13.70 6.29 8.31
CA VAL A 349 12.49 5.73 8.95
C VAL A 349 12.57 5.85 10.48
N GLN A 350 13.70 5.46 11.06
CA GLN A 350 13.93 5.53 12.50
C GLN A 350 13.99 6.98 12.98
N PHE A 351 14.65 7.87 12.22
CA PHE A 351 14.73 9.28 12.56
C PHE A 351 13.35 9.95 12.62
N TYR A 352 12.52 9.79 11.58
CA TYR A 352 11.16 10.33 11.57
C TYR A 352 10.34 9.78 12.74
N SER A 353 10.34 8.46 12.91
CA SER A 353 9.57 7.79 13.96
C SER A 353 9.98 8.26 15.37
N TYR A 354 11.28 8.40 15.62
CA TYR A 354 11.81 8.84 16.91
C TYR A 354 11.37 10.28 17.23
N VAL A 355 11.47 11.21 16.28
CA VAL A 355 11.10 12.61 16.52
C VAL A 355 9.58 12.77 16.64
N GLN A 356 8.82 12.10 15.77
CA GLN A 356 7.36 12.17 15.77
C GLN A 356 6.75 11.52 17.01
N LEU A 357 7.40 10.52 17.61
CA LEU A 357 7.00 9.94 18.90
C LEU A 357 6.96 11.02 19.99
N TRP A 358 8.01 11.83 20.12
CA TRP A 358 8.05 12.88 21.14
C TRP A 358 7.04 14.00 20.89
N PHE A 359 6.81 14.35 19.62
CA PHE A 359 5.71 15.25 19.28
C PHE A 359 4.34 14.66 19.62
N ALA A 360 4.12 13.36 19.39
CA ALA A 360 2.88 12.69 19.74
C ALA A 360 2.64 12.68 21.26
N VAL A 361 3.70 12.50 22.07
CA VAL A 361 3.65 12.64 23.54
C VAL A 361 3.18 14.04 23.93
N VAL A 362 3.83 15.09 23.40
CA VAL A 362 3.46 16.48 23.68
C VAL A 362 2.01 16.74 23.26
N LEU A 363 1.63 16.29 22.06
CA LEU A 363 0.29 16.45 21.53
C LEU A 363 -0.77 15.79 22.40
N CYS A 364 -0.51 14.60 22.96
CA CYS A 364 -1.43 13.93 23.87
C CYS A 364 -1.71 14.74 25.13
N PHE A 365 -0.66 15.25 25.78
CA PHE A 365 -0.80 16.07 26.98
C PHE A 365 -1.51 17.39 26.68
N VAL A 366 -1.10 18.08 25.61
CA VAL A 366 -1.70 19.34 25.19
C VAL A 366 -3.18 19.15 24.86
N SER A 367 -3.52 18.11 24.08
CA SER A 367 -4.89 17.87 23.63
C SER A 367 -5.81 17.41 24.77
N GLY A 368 -5.35 16.51 25.63
CA GLY A 368 -6.11 16.10 26.82
C GLY A 368 -6.39 17.27 27.76
N THR A 369 -5.39 18.16 27.92
CA THR A 369 -5.50 19.35 28.76
C THR A 369 -6.40 20.43 28.14
N ALA A 370 -6.25 20.69 26.84
CA ALA A 370 -7.05 21.65 26.10
C ALA A 370 -8.56 21.36 26.20
N GLN A 371 -8.95 20.09 26.16
CA GLN A 371 -10.36 19.68 26.26
C GLN A 371 -10.98 20.04 27.61
N PHE A 372 -10.24 19.94 28.70
CA PHE A 372 -10.72 20.39 30.00
C PHE A 372 -10.91 21.90 30.06
N PHE A 373 -9.94 22.68 29.61
CA PHE A 373 -10.07 24.15 29.57
C PHE A 373 -11.14 24.61 28.58
N TRP A 374 -11.43 23.84 27.54
CA TRP A 374 -12.48 24.17 26.58
C TRP A 374 -13.89 24.09 27.21
N TRP A 375 -14.16 23.03 27.96
CA TRP A 375 -15.49 22.74 28.52
C TRP A 375 -15.69 23.22 29.96
N ASN A 376 -14.62 23.35 30.75
CA ASN A 376 -14.68 23.80 32.12
C ASN A 376 -14.02 25.19 32.25
N LYS A 377 -14.73 26.15 32.88
CA LYS A 377 -14.10 27.37 33.38
C LYS A 377 -13.27 27.04 34.62
N LEU A 378 -12.04 26.58 34.40
CA LEU A 378 -11.13 26.20 35.48
C LEU A 378 -10.44 27.46 36.05
N ASP A 379 -10.68 27.73 37.33
CA ASP A 379 -9.87 28.68 38.10
C ASP A 379 -8.63 27.97 38.64
N SER A 380 -7.53 28.71 38.78
CA SER A 380 -6.21 28.28 39.29
C SER A 380 -6.29 27.33 40.50
N LYS A 381 -7.21 27.57 41.44
CA LYS A 381 -7.42 26.74 42.64
C LYS A 381 -8.09 25.38 42.38
N LYS A 382 -8.85 25.23 41.28
CA LYS A 382 -9.57 24.00 40.92
C LYS A 382 -8.83 23.15 39.87
N VAL A 383 -7.92 23.76 39.10
CA VAL A 383 -7.10 23.11 38.06
C VAL A 383 -6.41 21.86 38.63
N ALA A 384 -5.64 21.98 39.71
CA ALA A 384 -4.87 20.86 40.26
C ALA A 384 -5.74 19.64 40.60
N LYS A 385 -6.91 19.86 41.21
CA LYS A 385 -7.84 18.78 41.59
C LYS A 385 -8.47 18.10 40.37
N GLU A 386 -8.82 18.88 39.34
CA GLU A 386 -9.45 18.36 38.13
C GLU A 386 -8.48 17.54 37.26
N PHE A 387 -7.19 17.92 37.25
CA PHE A 387 -6.12 17.20 36.54
C PHE A 387 -5.55 16.01 37.30
N LEU A 388 -5.59 16.02 38.64
CA LEU A 388 -5.07 14.93 39.46
C LEU A 388 -5.76 13.60 39.13
N THR A 389 -7.08 13.62 38.90
CA THR A 389 -7.83 12.38 38.62
C THR A 389 -7.39 11.75 37.28
N PRO A 390 -7.39 12.46 36.13
CA PRO A 390 -6.83 11.93 34.90
C PRO A 390 -5.39 11.45 35.01
N VAL A 391 -4.51 12.22 35.65
CA VAL A 391 -3.10 11.84 35.78
C VAL A 391 -2.96 10.53 36.57
N LEU A 392 -3.61 10.40 37.73
CA LEU A 392 -3.52 9.20 38.56
C LEU A 392 -4.12 7.97 37.87
N PHE A 393 -5.28 8.09 37.24
CA PHE A 393 -5.90 6.96 36.54
C PHE A 393 -5.11 6.55 35.30
N SER A 394 -4.59 7.50 34.54
CA SER A 394 -3.76 7.20 33.38
C SER A 394 -2.41 6.60 33.78
N LEU A 395 -1.84 7.03 34.91
CA LEU A 395 -0.65 6.40 35.49
C LEU A 395 -0.96 4.97 35.92
N LEU A 396 -2.08 4.74 36.61
CA LEU A 396 -2.51 3.40 37.02
C LEU A 396 -2.69 2.47 35.81
N ILE A 397 -3.39 2.92 34.78
CA ILE A 397 -3.60 2.15 33.54
C ILE A 397 -2.26 1.86 32.87
N ALA A 398 -1.38 2.87 32.74
CA ALA A 398 -0.07 2.68 32.16
C ALA A 398 0.76 1.67 32.96
N VAL A 399 0.78 1.75 34.29
CA VAL A 399 1.48 0.80 35.16
C VAL A 399 0.94 -0.62 35.00
N ILE A 400 -0.38 -0.80 34.95
CA ILE A 400 -1.00 -2.12 34.71
C ILE A 400 -0.53 -2.68 33.37
N ILE A 401 -0.64 -1.89 32.30
CA ILE A 401 -0.24 -2.31 30.95
C ILE A 401 1.26 -2.61 30.89
N ILE A 402 2.11 -1.79 31.50
CA ILE A 402 3.56 -1.98 31.56
C ILE A 402 3.90 -3.33 32.21
N ASN A 403 3.24 -3.68 33.32
CA ASN A 403 3.51 -4.92 34.03
C ASN A 403 2.95 -6.15 33.31
N VAL A 404 1.77 -6.04 32.69
CA VAL A 404 1.12 -7.16 31.97
C VAL A 404 1.80 -7.42 30.63
N LEU A 405 2.09 -6.37 29.86
CA LEU A 405 2.63 -6.45 28.50
C LEU A 405 4.15 -6.22 28.44
N LYS A 406 4.82 -6.07 29.60
CA LYS A 406 6.27 -5.99 29.74
C LYS A 406 6.90 -4.85 28.90
N VAL A 407 6.32 -3.66 29.00
CA VAL A 407 6.77 -2.47 28.25
C VAL A 407 7.92 -1.79 28.99
N TYR A 408 9.17 -2.05 28.58
CA TYR A 408 10.35 -1.53 29.29
C TYR A 408 11.09 -0.37 28.58
N ASN A 409 10.79 -0.08 27.32
CA ASN A 409 11.42 1.05 26.63
C ASN A 409 10.83 2.37 27.16
N ILE A 410 11.70 3.26 27.67
CA ILE A 410 11.29 4.53 28.30
C ILE A 410 10.43 5.39 27.36
N SER A 411 10.80 5.48 26.07
CA SER A 411 10.04 6.27 25.10
C SER A 411 8.61 5.73 24.92
N PHE A 412 8.44 4.41 24.90
CA PHE A 412 7.13 3.75 24.82
C PHE A 412 6.35 3.85 26.13
N VAL A 413 7.01 3.77 27.29
CA VAL A 413 6.38 3.99 28.60
C VAL A 413 5.76 5.40 28.66
N VAL A 414 6.51 6.42 28.24
CA VAL A 414 6.03 7.80 28.23
C VAL A 414 4.88 7.98 27.22
N LEU A 415 4.99 7.42 26.01
CA LEU A 415 3.93 7.46 25.01
C LEU A 415 2.66 6.75 25.48
N LEU A 416 2.78 5.60 26.14
CA LEU A 416 1.67 4.84 26.70
C LEU A 416 0.95 5.64 27.79
N PHE A 417 1.71 6.29 28.68
CA PHE A 417 1.14 7.17 29.70
C PHE A 417 0.42 8.38 29.08
N ALA A 418 1.05 9.05 28.09
CA ALA A 418 0.44 10.19 27.41
C ALA A 418 -0.85 9.78 26.65
N SER A 419 -0.83 8.62 25.99
CA SER A 419 -1.97 8.07 25.26
C SER A 419 -3.10 7.66 26.22
N SER A 420 -2.76 7.07 27.36
CA SER A 420 -3.72 6.78 28.43
C SER A 420 -4.31 8.06 29.03
N TYR A 421 -3.52 9.14 29.11
CA TYR A 421 -3.96 10.46 29.57
C TYR A 421 -4.97 11.09 28.64
N ILE A 422 -4.70 11.15 27.33
CA ILE A 422 -5.65 11.72 26.37
C ILE A 422 -6.95 10.90 26.32
N ILE A 423 -6.89 9.56 26.38
CA ILE A 423 -8.08 8.70 26.41
C ILE A 423 -8.93 9.01 27.64
N TYR A 424 -8.35 8.89 28.85
CA TYR A 424 -9.12 9.08 30.08
C TYR A 424 -9.68 10.50 30.21
N SER A 425 -8.86 11.50 29.88
CA SER A 425 -9.27 12.91 29.89
C SER A 425 -10.50 13.14 29.01
N ASN A 426 -10.47 12.58 27.79
CA ASN A 426 -11.57 12.71 26.86
C ASN A 426 -12.76 11.82 27.20
N ILE A 427 -12.60 10.68 27.87
CA ILE A 427 -13.73 9.90 28.41
C ILE A 427 -14.47 10.71 29.48
N LYS A 428 -13.76 11.38 30.39
CA LYS A 428 -14.38 12.24 31.41
C LYS A 428 -15.16 13.39 30.77
N VAL A 429 -14.58 14.04 29.77
CA VAL A 429 -15.26 15.08 28.97
C VAL A 429 -16.46 14.50 28.22
N LEU A 430 -16.31 13.34 27.60
CA LEU A 430 -17.34 12.66 26.83
C LEU A 430 -18.57 12.35 27.70
N ILE A 431 -18.38 11.77 28.88
CA ILE A 431 -19.45 11.48 29.84
C ILE A 431 -20.18 12.77 30.26
N SER A 432 -19.44 13.86 30.50
CA SER A 432 -20.03 15.17 30.80
C SER A 432 -20.88 15.69 29.65
N LEU A 433 -20.35 15.62 28.41
CA LEU A 433 -21.05 16.09 27.22
C LEU A 433 -22.27 15.26 26.85
N PHE A 434 -22.23 13.94 27.05
CA PHE A 434 -23.40 13.08 26.80
C PHE A 434 -24.59 13.44 27.70
N LYS A 435 -24.33 13.88 28.93
CA LYS A 435 -25.37 14.35 29.86
C LYS A 435 -25.97 15.69 29.45
N VAL A 436 -25.22 16.53 28.74
CA VAL A 436 -25.65 17.88 28.34
C VAL A 436 -26.22 17.88 26.92
N ASN A 437 -25.41 17.50 25.94
CA ASN A 437 -25.80 17.39 24.54
C ASN A 437 -24.82 16.47 23.79
N PRO A 438 -25.25 15.23 23.45
CA PRO A 438 -24.41 14.28 22.73
C PRO A 438 -23.85 14.80 21.40
N LYS A 439 -24.49 15.79 20.76
CA LYS A 439 -23.99 16.37 19.50
C LYS A 439 -22.66 17.11 19.68
N LEU A 440 -22.30 17.48 20.91
CA LEU A 440 -21.05 18.22 21.19
C LEU A 440 -19.82 17.32 21.31
N SER A 441 -20.00 16.00 21.36
CA SER A 441 -18.96 15.04 21.73
C SER A 441 -17.95 14.71 20.64
N GLY A 442 -18.17 15.10 19.38
CA GLY A 442 -17.31 14.71 18.25
C GLY A 442 -15.82 15.01 18.48
N GLY A 443 -15.50 16.13 19.12
CA GLY A 443 -14.12 16.45 19.52
C GLY A 443 -13.54 15.44 20.51
N ALA A 444 -14.27 15.10 21.58
CA ALA A 444 -13.81 14.13 22.57
C ALA A 444 -13.64 12.73 21.97
N VAL A 445 -14.56 12.29 21.11
CA VAL A 445 -14.48 11.02 20.39
C VAL A 445 -13.22 10.95 19.53
N ALA A 446 -12.94 12.01 18.75
CA ALA A 446 -11.76 12.03 17.88
C ALA A 446 -10.44 11.89 18.67
N HIS A 447 -10.33 12.57 19.82
CA HIS A 447 -9.13 12.52 20.66
C HIS A 447 -8.97 11.18 21.41
N ILE A 448 -10.07 10.48 21.76
CA ILE A 448 -10.00 9.09 22.25
C ILE A 448 -9.42 8.19 21.16
N GLY A 449 -9.91 8.35 19.92
CA GLY A 449 -9.39 7.61 18.77
C GLY A 449 -7.89 7.83 18.55
N LEU A 450 -7.41 9.07 18.70
CA LEU A 450 -5.98 9.39 18.63
C LEU A 450 -5.15 8.62 19.68
N GLY A 451 -5.61 8.57 20.93
CA GLY A 451 -4.91 7.81 21.97
C GLY A 451 -4.90 6.30 21.70
N LEU A 452 -6.02 5.73 21.22
CA LEU A 452 -6.09 4.32 20.83
C LEU A 452 -5.14 4.02 19.66
N MET A 453 -5.15 4.88 18.64
CA MET A 453 -4.26 4.77 17.49
C MET A 453 -2.79 4.75 17.91
N LEU A 454 -2.37 5.64 18.82
CA LEU A 454 -0.99 5.70 19.31
C LEU A 454 -0.60 4.48 20.16
N ILE A 455 -1.52 3.94 20.98
CA ILE A 455 -1.30 2.68 21.71
C ILE A 455 -1.14 1.51 20.72
N GLY A 456 -2.02 1.44 19.72
CA GLY A 456 -1.91 0.44 18.65
C GLY A 456 -0.56 0.51 17.94
N ALA A 457 -0.17 1.72 17.50
CA ALA A 457 1.12 1.95 16.82
C ALA A 457 2.33 1.57 17.68
N LEU A 458 2.30 1.90 18.98
CA LEU A 458 3.34 1.55 19.93
C LEU A 458 3.57 0.03 19.95
N PHE A 459 2.50 -0.76 20.06
CA PHE A 459 2.63 -2.21 20.11
C PHE A 459 2.94 -2.81 18.73
N SER A 460 2.15 -2.49 17.71
CA SER A 460 2.26 -3.14 16.41
C SER A 460 3.59 -2.87 15.71
N SER A 461 4.20 -1.71 15.96
CA SER A 461 5.48 -1.32 15.35
C SER A 461 6.63 -1.42 16.33
N GLY A 462 6.45 -0.98 17.58
CA GLY A 462 7.52 -0.98 18.59
C GLY A 462 7.80 -2.34 19.23
N TYR A 463 6.83 -3.26 19.26
CA TYR A 463 6.95 -4.62 19.77
C TYR A 463 6.76 -5.68 18.67
N SER A 464 6.87 -5.27 17.41
CA SER A 464 6.94 -6.20 16.28
C SER A 464 8.09 -7.18 16.48
N LYS A 465 7.84 -8.47 16.28
CA LYS A 465 8.84 -9.53 16.47
C LYS A 465 8.93 -10.42 15.24
N VAL A 466 10.14 -10.74 14.81
CA VAL A 466 10.37 -11.77 13.80
C VAL A 466 10.09 -13.15 14.40
N VAL A 467 9.20 -13.91 13.76
CA VAL A 467 8.82 -15.27 14.18
C VAL A 467 9.45 -16.34 13.28
N SER A 468 9.89 -15.98 12.08
CA SER A 468 10.65 -16.80 11.12
C SER A 468 12.15 -16.86 11.42
N LEU A 469 12.54 -16.95 12.69
CA LEU A 469 13.95 -17.03 13.04
C LEU A 469 14.58 -18.30 12.46
N ASN A 470 15.74 -18.15 11.84
CA ASN A 470 16.50 -19.27 11.32
C ASN A 470 17.00 -20.15 12.48
N ASN A 471 16.49 -21.37 12.57
CA ASN A 471 16.78 -22.33 13.63
C ASN A 471 17.59 -23.55 13.15
N ASN A 472 18.03 -23.56 11.89
CA ASN A 472 18.76 -24.70 11.31
C ASN A 472 20.28 -24.64 11.54
N GLY A 473 20.82 -23.50 11.99
CA GLY A 473 22.27 -23.28 12.18
C GLY A 473 23.08 -23.18 10.89
N LEU A 474 22.43 -23.22 9.73
CA LEU A 474 23.00 -23.06 8.39
C LEU A 474 22.81 -21.62 7.92
N LEU A 475 23.85 -21.08 7.31
CA LEU A 475 23.80 -19.80 6.62
C LEU A 475 22.98 -19.97 5.33
N ILE A 476 21.98 -19.12 5.12
CA ILE A 476 21.14 -19.12 3.92
C ILE A 476 21.96 -18.64 2.72
N SER A 477 22.71 -17.54 2.87
CA SER A 477 23.61 -17.03 1.85
C SER A 477 24.79 -16.29 2.48
N LYS A 478 25.98 -16.46 1.90
CA LYS A 478 27.20 -15.71 2.27
C LYS A 478 27.21 -14.28 1.76
N GLU A 479 26.38 -13.98 0.76
CA GLU A 479 26.31 -12.68 0.12
C GLU A 479 25.30 -11.76 0.81
N LEU A 480 24.32 -12.34 1.51
CA LEU A 480 23.30 -11.61 2.26
C LEU A 480 23.77 -11.32 3.68
N ASP A 481 23.23 -10.25 4.25
CA ASP A 481 23.63 -9.79 5.58
C ASP A 481 23.21 -10.74 6.72
N GLU A 482 23.76 -10.52 7.91
CA GLU A 482 23.46 -11.33 9.09
C GLU A 482 21.99 -11.23 9.51
N GLU A 483 21.36 -10.07 9.32
CA GLU A 483 19.95 -9.87 9.65
C GLU A 483 19.06 -10.73 8.75
N PHE A 484 19.30 -10.74 7.44
CA PHE A 484 18.60 -11.59 6.50
C PHE A 484 18.77 -13.06 6.88
N ASN A 485 20.00 -13.51 7.11
CA ASN A 485 20.28 -14.91 7.45
C ASN A 485 19.63 -15.36 8.77
N ARG A 486 19.47 -14.44 9.73
CA ARG A 486 18.86 -14.70 11.04
C ARG A 486 17.33 -14.64 11.00
N ASP A 487 16.78 -13.66 10.28
CA ASP A 487 15.36 -13.31 10.35
C ASP A 487 14.48 -14.07 9.35
N ASN A 488 15.09 -14.78 8.40
CA ASN A 488 14.38 -15.53 7.37
C ASN A 488 14.42 -17.04 7.62
N LEU A 489 13.40 -17.74 7.12
CA LEU A 489 13.29 -19.18 7.21
C LEU A 489 13.21 -19.78 5.80
N ILE A 490 14.06 -20.77 5.51
CA ILE A 490 13.99 -21.56 4.29
C ILE A 490 13.00 -22.72 4.46
N LEU A 491 12.06 -22.82 3.52
CA LEU A 491 11.04 -23.86 3.47
C LEU A 491 11.20 -24.67 2.19
N PHE A 492 11.36 -25.99 2.32
CA PHE A 492 11.31 -26.93 1.19
C PHE A 492 9.88 -27.43 1.02
N VAL A 493 9.49 -27.73 -0.23
CA VAL A 493 8.15 -28.26 -0.51
C VAL A 493 7.89 -29.53 0.30
N ASN A 494 6.73 -29.58 0.97
CA ASN A 494 6.25 -30.66 1.81
C ASN A 494 7.16 -31.02 3.01
N GLU A 495 8.10 -30.16 3.39
CA GLU A 495 8.95 -30.36 4.56
C GLU A 495 8.54 -29.39 5.68
N PRO A 496 7.84 -29.85 6.73
CA PRO A 496 7.43 -28.98 7.82
C PRO A 496 8.63 -28.47 8.63
N ARG A 497 8.55 -27.19 9.03
CA ARG A 497 9.52 -26.50 9.87
C ARG A 497 8.84 -25.89 11.08
N THR A 498 9.58 -25.66 12.16
CA THR A 498 9.05 -24.94 13.33
C THR A 498 9.32 -23.45 13.18
N MET A 499 8.28 -22.64 13.35
CA MET A 499 8.29 -21.17 13.35
C MET A 499 7.61 -20.65 14.62
N ALA A 500 8.41 -20.22 15.60
CA ALA A 500 7.94 -19.86 16.94
C ALA A 500 7.08 -20.96 17.60
N GLU A 501 5.77 -20.75 17.75
CA GLU A 501 4.82 -21.72 18.32
C GLU A 501 4.06 -22.53 17.27
N TYR A 502 4.39 -22.36 15.98
CA TYR A 502 3.71 -22.96 14.85
C TYR A 502 4.60 -23.95 14.10
N ASP A 503 3.98 -24.95 13.49
CA ASP A 503 4.59 -25.74 12.42
C ASP A 503 4.17 -25.14 11.07
N ILE A 504 5.14 -24.74 10.27
CA ILE A 504 4.94 -24.10 8.97
C ILE A 504 5.42 -25.03 7.85
N GLU A 505 4.65 -25.14 6.78
CA GLU A 505 4.97 -26.02 5.66
C GLU A 505 4.66 -25.31 4.34
N TYR A 506 5.61 -25.39 3.40
CA TYR A 506 5.42 -24.87 2.05
C TYR A 506 4.85 -25.97 1.14
N LEU A 507 3.73 -25.71 0.48
CA LEU A 507 2.99 -26.69 -0.33
C LEU A 507 3.13 -26.46 -1.84
N GLY A 508 4.06 -25.61 -2.26
CA GLY A 508 4.34 -25.30 -3.65
C GLY A 508 3.64 -24.05 -4.18
N GLU A 509 3.92 -23.76 -5.45
CA GLU A 509 3.43 -22.58 -6.15
C GLU A 509 1.96 -22.72 -6.56
N ARG A 510 1.27 -21.58 -6.53
CA ARG A 510 -0.10 -21.41 -6.96
C ARG A 510 -0.24 -20.27 -7.97
N ILE A 511 -1.23 -20.40 -8.82
CA ILE A 511 -1.71 -19.33 -9.71
C ILE A 511 -3.17 -18.99 -9.36
N GLU A 512 -3.62 -17.82 -9.77
CA GLU A 512 -5.00 -17.38 -9.62
C GLU A 512 -5.59 -17.06 -10.99
N ALA A 513 -6.81 -17.54 -11.24
CA ALA A 513 -7.54 -17.26 -12.47
C ALA A 513 -8.17 -15.86 -12.44
N LYS A 514 -8.19 -15.16 -13.58
CA LYS A 514 -8.84 -13.83 -13.68
C LYS A 514 -10.35 -13.88 -13.47
N SER A 515 -10.99 -14.99 -13.84
CA SER A 515 -12.44 -15.13 -13.89
C SER A 515 -13.08 -15.64 -12.60
N LYS A 516 -12.31 -16.34 -11.76
CA LYS A 516 -12.79 -17.01 -10.55
C LYS A 516 -11.74 -16.88 -9.46
N SER A 517 -12.14 -16.41 -8.27
CA SER A 517 -11.26 -16.34 -7.10
C SER A 517 -10.93 -17.74 -6.59
N GLY A 518 -9.65 -17.97 -6.29
CA GLY A 518 -9.13 -19.21 -5.74
C GLY A 518 -7.74 -19.54 -6.27
N TYR A 519 -6.98 -20.29 -5.47
CA TYR A 519 -5.61 -20.65 -5.77
C TYR A 519 -5.53 -22.06 -6.38
N ILE A 520 -4.76 -22.18 -7.46
CA ILE A 520 -4.67 -23.39 -8.27
C ILE A 520 -3.21 -23.86 -8.26
N LYS A 521 -2.98 -25.16 -7.99
CA LYS A 521 -1.65 -25.78 -8.09
C LYS A 521 -1.08 -25.56 -9.49
N LYS A 522 0.12 -25.01 -9.60
CA LYS A 522 0.78 -24.79 -10.90
C LYS A 522 1.03 -26.10 -11.66
N ASN A 523 1.23 -27.22 -10.94
CA ASN A 523 1.40 -28.55 -11.55
C ASN A 523 0.11 -29.09 -12.19
N ASP A 524 -1.07 -28.61 -11.74
CA ASP A 524 -2.39 -29.07 -12.21
C ASP A 524 -2.83 -28.40 -13.52
N VAL A 525 -1.98 -27.54 -14.09
CA VAL A 525 -2.25 -26.83 -15.35
C VAL A 525 -1.13 -27.06 -16.37
N GLU A 526 -1.48 -26.97 -17.65
CA GLU A 526 -0.54 -26.94 -18.77
C GLU A 526 -0.55 -25.55 -19.43
N LEU A 527 0.64 -25.09 -19.84
CA LEU A 527 0.78 -23.85 -20.59
C LEU A 527 0.19 -24.03 -21.99
N THR A 528 -0.54 -23.03 -22.46
CA THR A 528 -0.99 -22.96 -23.86
C THR A 528 0.03 -22.20 -24.71
N GLU A 529 -0.22 -22.07 -26.02
CA GLU A 529 0.57 -21.18 -26.89
C GLU A 529 0.56 -19.72 -26.41
N SER A 530 -0.50 -19.32 -25.68
CA SER A 530 -0.57 -18.00 -25.07
C SER A 530 -0.01 -18.05 -23.65
N PRO A 531 0.96 -17.17 -23.30
CA PRO A 531 1.51 -17.11 -21.95
C PRO A 531 0.48 -16.68 -20.89
N PHE A 532 -0.67 -16.13 -21.31
CA PHE A 532 -1.75 -15.65 -20.44
C PHE A 532 -2.88 -16.66 -20.25
N LYS A 533 -2.80 -17.84 -20.89
CA LYS A 533 -3.80 -18.89 -20.79
C LYS A 533 -3.16 -20.20 -20.39
N VAL A 534 -3.87 -20.92 -19.53
CA VAL A 534 -3.53 -22.27 -19.12
C VAL A 534 -4.73 -23.17 -19.30
N LYS A 535 -4.46 -24.46 -19.44
CA LYS A 535 -5.48 -25.51 -19.53
C LYS A 535 -5.40 -26.42 -18.31
N ALA A 536 -6.55 -26.75 -17.74
CA ALA A 536 -6.62 -27.63 -16.59
C ALA A 536 -6.28 -29.08 -16.99
N LYS A 537 -5.32 -29.71 -16.31
CA LYS A 537 -4.96 -31.12 -16.55
C LYS A 537 -5.93 -32.12 -15.91
N LYS A 538 -6.74 -31.66 -14.95
CA LYS A 538 -7.74 -32.43 -14.21
C LYS A 538 -8.81 -31.49 -13.68
N ASP A 539 -9.86 -32.04 -13.07
CA ASP A 539 -10.83 -31.24 -12.32
C ASP A 539 -10.15 -30.50 -11.15
N ILE A 540 -10.27 -29.17 -11.14
CA ILE A 540 -9.64 -28.29 -10.13
C ILE A 540 -10.69 -27.84 -9.11
N PHE A 541 -10.38 -28.02 -7.83
CA PHE A 541 -11.23 -27.60 -6.71
C PHE A 541 -10.48 -26.64 -5.79
N TYR A 542 -11.20 -25.65 -5.24
CA TYR A 542 -10.69 -24.77 -4.19
C TYR A 542 -11.73 -24.68 -3.08
N GLN A 543 -11.34 -25.00 -1.84
CA GLN A 543 -12.23 -25.04 -0.67
C GLN A 543 -13.51 -25.86 -0.90
N GLY A 544 -13.40 -27.00 -1.60
CA GLY A 544 -14.52 -27.88 -1.92
C GLY A 544 -15.42 -27.43 -3.08
N LYS A 545 -15.17 -26.25 -3.66
CA LYS A 545 -15.88 -25.76 -4.85
C LYS A 545 -15.09 -26.08 -6.11
N LYS A 546 -15.73 -26.72 -7.10
CA LYS A 546 -15.13 -26.93 -8.42
C LYS A 546 -14.91 -25.58 -9.10
N LEU A 547 -13.66 -25.27 -9.43
CA LEU A 547 -13.28 -24.07 -10.18
C LEU A 547 -13.33 -24.34 -11.67
N PHE A 548 -12.61 -25.35 -12.15
CA PHE A 548 -12.46 -25.66 -13.57
C PHE A 548 -12.59 -27.18 -13.80
N SER A 549 -13.10 -27.56 -14.97
CA SER A 549 -13.14 -28.96 -15.38
C SER A 549 -11.86 -29.35 -16.11
N GLU A 550 -11.52 -30.64 -16.12
CA GLU A 550 -10.44 -31.16 -16.94
C GLU A 550 -10.57 -30.69 -18.40
N GLY A 551 -9.47 -30.18 -18.96
CA GLY A 551 -9.40 -29.64 -20.32
C GLY A 551 -9.93 -28.21 -20.49
N GLU A 552 -10.54 -27.60 -19.48
CA GLU A 552 -11.02 -26.21 -19.53
C GLU A 552 -9.85 -25.22 -19.57
N GLU A 553 -9.84 -24.32 -20.55
CA GLU A 553 -8.89 -23.22 -20.65
C GLU A 553 -9.37 -22.00 -19.87
N PHE A 554 -8.44 -21.32 -19.20
CA PHE A 554 -8.74 -20.08 -18.50
C PHE A 554 -7.55 -19.11 -18.48
N GLU A 555 -7.87 -17.84 -18.27
CA GLU A 555 -6.88 -16.76 -18.22
C GLU A 555 -6.34 -16.54 -16.81
N TYR A 556 -5.06 -16.22 -16.74
CA TYR A 556 -4.34 -15.89 -15.50
C TYR A 556 -3.31 -14.78 -15.75
N ASN A 557 -2.63 -14.36 -14.70
CA ASN A 557 -1.56 -13.37 -14.73
C ASN A 557 -0.21 -14.10 -14.55
N PRO A 558 0.56 -14.38 -15.63
CA PRO A 558 1.80 -15.15 -15.57
C PRO A 558 2.88 -14.51 -14.69
N GLU A 559 2.85 -13.19 -14.55
CA GLU A 559 3.76 -12.44 -13.72
C GLU A 559 3.53 -12.67 -12.21
N ASN A 560 2.34 -13.14 -11.80
CA ASN A 560 2.02 -13.40 -10.40
C ASN A 560 2.17 -14.89 -10.07
N THR A 561 3.00 -15.17 -9.06
CA THR A 561 3.09 -16.49 -8.44
C THR A 561 2.76 -16.37 -6.96
N PHE A 562 1.88 -17.22 -6.46
CA PHE A 562 1.51 -17.29 -5.05
C PHE A 562 2.16 -18.51 -4.40
N TYR A 563 2.54 -18.42 -3.14
CA TYR A 563 3.24 -19.50 -2.44
C TYR A 563 2.33 -20.03 -1.34
N GLU A 564 1.81 -21.26 -1.49
CA GLU A 564 0.92 -21.83 -0.47
C GLU A 564 1.72 -22.24 0.76
N ILE A 565 1.43 -21.61 1.90
CA ILE A 565 2.11 -21.83 3.17
C ILE A 565 1.06 -22.20 4.21
N GLU A 566 1.11 -23.43 4.70
CA GLU A 566 0.23 -23.91 5.77
C GLU A 566 0.86 -23.63 7.13
N VAL A 567 0.12 -22.97 8.01
CA VAL A 567 0.53 -22.67 9.39
C VAL A 567 -0.33 -23.50 10.32
N ARG A 568 0.30 -24.38 11.11
CA ARG A 568 -0.35 -25.29 12.05
C ARG A 568 0.07 -25.02 13.48
N LYS A 569 -0.82 -25.33 14.42
CA LYS A 569 -0.51 -25.41 15.85
C LYS A 569 -0.87 -26.81 16.33
N GLY A 570 0.14 -27.67 16.42
CA GLY A 570 -0.09 -29.11 16.57
C GLY A 570 -0.78 -29.68 15.32
N LYS A 571 -1.90 -30.38 15.50
CA LYS A 571 -2.64 -31.00 14.38
C LYS A 571 -3.65 -30.06 13.70
N GLN A 572 -3.87 -28.87 14.24
CA GLN A 572 -4.87 -27.93 13.72
C GLN A 572 -4.22 -26.97 12.72
N VAL A 573 -4.82 -26.85 11.53
CA VAL A 573 -4.49 -25.78 10.57
C VAL A 573 -5.07 -24.48 11.08
N GLU A 574 -4.18 -23.55 11.41
CA GLU A 574 -4.53 -22.23 11.94
C GLU A 574 -4.74 -21.21 10.81
N ALA A 575 -3.96 -21.33 9.73
CA ALA A 575 -4.10 -20.52 8.54
C ALA A 575 -3.43 -21.19 7.35
N THR A 576 -3.92 -20.88 6.15
CA THR A 576 -3.23 -21.14 4.88
C THR A 576 -2.99 -19.78 4.23
N LEU A 577 -1.72 -19.45 4.01
CA LEU A 577 -1.28 -18.17 3.48
C LEU A 577 -0.84 -18.33 2.03
N PHE A 578 -1.01 -17.26 1.25
CA PHE A 578 -0.65 -17.19 -0.16
C PHE A 578 0.10 -15.88 -0.45
N PRO A 579 1.27 -15.60 0.18
CA PRO A 579 2.08 -14.46 -0.20
C PRO A 579 2.40 -14.51 -1.70
N ARG A 580 2.40 -13.34 -2.32
CA ARG A 580 2.50 -13.17 -3.77
C ARG A 580 3.87 -12.64 -4.14
N VAL A 581 4.49 -13.23 -5.14
CA VAL A 581 5.67 -12.68 -5.81
C VAL A 581 5.30 -12.33 -7.23
N GLN A 582 5.74 -11.15 -7.65
CA GLN A 582 5.58 -10.65 -9.00
C GLN A 582 6.93 -10.33 -9.61
N MET A 583 7.16 -10.81 -10.83
CA MET A 583 8.34 -10.42 -11.61
C MET A 583 8.01 -9.19 -12.45
N ASN A 584 8.66 -8.07 -12.16
CA ASN A 584 8.49 -6.82 -12.89
C ASN A 584 9.77 -6.48 -13.67
N PRO A 585 9.70 -6.22 -14.99
CA PRO A 585 10.89 -5.91 -15.79
C PRO A 585 11.71 -4.71 -15.31
N ASN A 586 11.06 -3.72 -14.67
CA ASN A 586 11.71 -2.48 -14.22
C ASN A 586 12.13 -2.52 -12.74
N MET A 587 11.37 -3.24 -11.90
CA MET A 587 11.58 -3.28 -10.44
C MET A 587 12.18 -4.60 -9.93
N GLY A 588 12.35 -5.59 -10.81
CA GLY A 588 12.75 -6.94 -10.42
C GLY A 588 11.64 -7.67 -9.66
N MET A 589 12.03 -8.48 -8.67
CA MET A 589 11.12 -9.25 -7.83
C MET A 589 10.39 -8.34 -6.84
N VAL A 590 9.09 -8.17 -6.99
CA VAL A 590 8.24 -7.45 -6.05
C VAL A 590 7.37 -8.43 -5.28
N THR A 591 7.34 -8.29 -3.96
CA THR A 591 6.70 -9.27 -3.08
C THR A 591 5.57 -8.59 -2.31
N SER A 592 4.41 -9.22 -2.24
CA SER A 592 3.31 -8.81 -1.38
C SER A 592 3.11 -9.84 -0.26
N PRO A 593 2.91 -9.38 0.99
CA PRO A 593 2.65 -10.27 2.11
C PRO A 593 1.27 -10.92 1.99
N ASP A 594 1.06 -11.95 2.79
CA ASP A 594 -0.27 -12.38 3.22
C ASP A 594 -0.34 -12.40 4.75
N LEU A 595 -1.54 -12.20 5.29
CA LEU A 595 -1.78 -11.88 6.70
C LEU A 595 -2.64 -12.96 7.37
N LYS A 596 -2.11 -13.65 8.38
CA LYS A 596 -2.97 -14.31 9.37
C LYS A 596 -3.44 -13.27 10.37
N ARG A 597 -4.72 -12.89 10.32
CA ARG A 597 -5.31 -11.95 11.27
C ARG A 597 -5.88 -12.65 12.49
N ASP A 598 -5.55 -12.13 13.67
CA ASP A 598 -6.13 -12.56 14.95
C ASP A 598 -6.62 -11.31 15.71
N ILE A 599 -7.35 -11.52 16.81
CA ILE A 599 -7.88 -10.44 17.65
C ILE A 599 -6.73 -9.66 18.29
N THR A 600 -5.70 -10.37 18.78
CA THR A 600 -4.61 -9.77 19.57
C THR A 600 -3.35 -9.50 18.76
N ARG A 601 -3.16 -10.12 17.61
CA ARG A 601 -1.93 -10.02 16.80
C ARG A 601 -2.17 -10.46 15.37
N ASP A 602 -1.41 -9.91 14.43
CA ASP A 602 -1.34 -10.47 13.07
C ASP A 602 0.00 -11.18 12.87
N ILE A 603 0.01 -12.21 12.03
CA ILE A 603 1.24 -12.75 11.44
C ILE A 603 1.31 -12.24 10.01
N TYR A 604 2.29 -11.40 9.77
CA TYR A 604 2.61 -10.80 8.48
C TYR A 604 3.72 -11.63 7.84
N THR A 605 3.41 -12.31 6.74
CA THR A 605 4.35 -13.22 6.06
C THR A 605 4.52 -12.82 4.60
N TYR A 606 5.76 -12.67 4.14
CA TYR A 606 6.08 -12.47 2.74
C TYR A 606 7.25 -13.35 2.29
N VAL A 607 7.34 -13.57 0.99
CA VAL A 607 8.46 -14.28 0.37
C VAL A 607 9.61 -13.30 0.21
N SER A 608 10.75 -13.60 0.81
CA SER A 608 11.95 -12.75 0.74
C SER A 608 12.86 -13.12 -0.41
N LEU A 609 12.91 -14.41 -0.78
CA LEU A 609 13.67 -14.91 -1.91
C LEU A 609 13.03 -16.17 -2.49
N THR A 610 13.08 -16.28 -3.81
CA THR A 610 12.59 -17.44 -4.56
C THR A 610 13.76 -18.14 -5.25
N MET A 611 13.62 -19.43 -5.53
CA MET A 611 14.59 -20.15 -6.36
C MET A 611 14.66 -19.52 -7.77
N ASN A 612 15.88 -19.28 -8.29
CA ASN A 612 16.05 -18.83 -9.67
C ASN A 612 15.73 -19.99 -10.61
N LYS A 613 14.68 -19.85 -11.43
CA LYS A 613 14.22 -20.90 -12.35
C LYS A 613 14.72 -20.70 -13.79
N GLU A 614 15.42 -19.60 -14.07
CA GLU A 614 16.08 -19.39 -15.38
C GLU A 614 17.38 -20.19 -15.51
N GLU A 615 17.96 -20.60 -14.37
CA GLU A 615 19.07 -21.55 -14.32
C GLU A 615 18.51 -22.97 -14.40
N GLU A 616 19.06 -23.78 -15.33
CA GLU A 616 18.68 -25.18 -15.41
C GLU A 616 19.01 -25.88 -14.08
N PRO A 617 18.05 -26.60 -13.47
CA PRO A 617 18.31 -27.27 -12.21
C PRO A 617 19.43 -28.30 -12.38
N GLU A 618 20.39 -28.28 -11.47
CA GLU A 618 21.46 -29.28 -11.43
C GLU A 618 20.90 -30.64 -11.01
N TRP A 619 20.74 -31.53 -11.98
CA TRP A 619 20.30 -32.91 -11.75
C TRP A 619 21.48 -33.80 -11.36
N SER A 620 21.20 -34.79 -10.49
CA SER A 620 22.15 -35.85 -10.19
C SER A 620 22.54 -36.62 -11.45
N LYS A 621 23.64 -37.39 -11.35
CA LYS A 621 23.96 -38.38 -12.37
C LYS A 621 22.79 -39.34 -12.58
N LEU A 622 22.57 -39.75 -13.83
CA LEU A 622 21.54 -40.70 -14.18
C LEU A 622 21.84 -42.06 -13.53
N GLU A 623 20.92 -42.53 -12.71
CA GLU A 623 20.95 -43.88 -12.16
C GLU A 623 19.96 -44.76 -12.92
N GLU A 624 20.47 -45.83 -13.53
CA GLU A 624 19.64 -46.77 -14.27
C GLU A 624 19.32 -47.99 -13.42
N MET A 625 18.07 -48.42 -13.50
CA MET A 625 17.62 -49.60 -12.81
C MET A 625 16.63 -50.40 -13.64
N THR A 626 16.75 -51.72 -13.58
CA THR A 626 15.89 -52.62 -14.35
C THR A 626 14.84 -53.22 -13.43
N ILE A 627 13.57 -53.02 -13.79
CA ILE A 627 12.42 -53.38 -12.95
C ILE A 627 11.32 -54.06 -13.76
N LYS A 628 10.49 -54.85 -13.08
CA LYS A 628 9.25 -55.44 -13.64
C LYS A 628 8.03 -54.63 -13.25
N ILE A 629 6.95 -54.78 -14.02
CA ILE A 629 5.65 -54.23 -13.66
C ILE A 629 5.21 -54.78 -12.29
N GLY A 630 4.76 -53.90 -11.40
CA GLY A 630 4.37 -54.19 -10.03
C GLY A 630 5.51 -54.25 -9.02
N GLN A 631 6.77 -54.15 -9.46
CA GLN A 631 7.94 -54.13 -8.57
C GLN A 631 8.10 -52.76 -7.92
N GLN A 632 8.31 -52.74 -6.61
CA GLN A 632 8.64 -51.54 -5.85
C GLN A 632 10.11 -51.20 -5.97
N PHE A 633 10.40 -49.91 -5.99
CA PHE A 633 11.76 -49.38 -5.97
C PHE A 633 11.83 -48.04 -5.26
N PHE A 634 13.05 -47.56 -5.01
CA PHE A 634 13.28 -46.28 -4.35
C PHE A 634 13.73 -45.23 -5.35
N VAL A 635 13.18 -44.02 -5.21
CA VAL A 635 13.65 -42.82 -5.90
C VAL A 635 13.82 -41.73 -4.85
N ASN A 636 15.05 -41.28 -4.63
CA ASN A 636 15.39 -40.45 -3.49
C ASN A 636 14.94 -41.14 -2.18
N ASP A 637 14.14 -40.48 -1.34
CA ASP A 637 13.57 -41.04 -0.12
C ASP A 637 12.16 -41.68 -0.31
N TYR A 638 11.68 -41.80 -1.55
CA TYR A 638 10.31 -42.23 -1.85
C TYR A 638 10.23 -43.65 -2.38
N VAL A 639 9.10 -44.30 -2.10
CA VAL A 639 8.74 -45.60 -2.68
C VAL A 639 7.99 -45.37 -3.99
N ALA A 640 8.50 -45.94 -5.08
CA ALA A 640 7.92 -45.90 -6.41
C ALA A 640 7.54 -47.29 -6.91
N VAL A 641 6.52 -47.36 -7.78
CA VAL A 641 6.04 -48.61 -8.39
C VAL A 641 5.77 -48.38 -9.87
N LEU A 642 6.34 -49.22 -10.74
CA LEU A 642 5.96 -49.26 -12.15
C LEU A 642 4.61 -49.99 -12.25
N LYS A 643 3.53 -49.23 -12.45
CA LYS A 643 2.16 -49.78 -12.48
C LYS A 643 1.82 -50.40 -13.82
N GLU A 644 2.07 -49.66 -14.89
CA GLU A 644 1.65 -50.04 -16.24
C GLU A 644 2.63 -49.51 -17.27
N VAL A 645 2.67 -50.19 -18.42
CA VAL A 645 3.41 -49.74 -19.59
C VAL A 645 2.51 -49.95 -20.80
N ASN A 646 2.01 -48.85 -21.34
CA ASN A 646 0.97 -48.85 -22.37
C ASN A 646 1.53 -48.30 -23.69
N ARG A 647 1.23 -48.97 -24.81
CA ARG A 647 1.48 -48.39 -26.13
C ARG A 647 0.47 -47.28 -26.38
N ILE A 648 0.93 -46.16 -26.91
CA ILE A 648 0.08 -45.03 -27.29
C ILE A 648 0.22 -44.76 -28.79
N ASP A 649 -0.88 -44.36 -29.41
CA ASP A 649 -0.96 -44.07 -30.86
C ASP A 649 -1.00 -42.56 -31.15
N GLU A 650 -0.97 -41.74 -30.09
CA GLU A 650 -1.04 -40.28 -30.15
C GLU A 650 -0.15 -39.66 -29.04
N ILE A 651 0.56 -38.58 -29.37
CA ILE A 651 1.33 -37.77 -28.41
C ILE A 651 0.92 -36.30 -28.59
N GLN A 652 0.40 -35.67 -27.53
CA GLN A 652 0.05 -34.23 -27.51
C GLN A 652 -0.82 -33.77 -28.70
N GLY A 653 -1.82 -34.55 -29.13
CA GLY A 653 -2.68 -34.19 -30.27
C GLY A 653 -2.14 -34.66 -31.63
N ILE A 654 -0.93 -35.22 -31.68
CA ILE A 654 -0.28 -35.67 -32.92
C ILE A 654 -0.41 -37.19 -33.03
N GLN A 655 -1.12 -37.63 -34.07
CA GLN A 655 -1.27 -39.05 -34.38
C GLN A 655 0.04 -39.61 -34.95
N LEU A 656 0.50 -40.72 -34.39
CA LEU A 656 1.74 -41.36 -34.80
C LEU A 656 1.56 -42.11 -36.13
N GLU A 657 2.62 -42.12 -36.96
CA GLU A 657 2.59 -42.88 -38.20
C GLU A 657 2.58 -44.39 -37.92
N LYS A 658 2.08 -45.21 -38.86
CA LYS A 658 1.95 -46.67 -38.66
C LYS A 658 3.26 -47.39 -38.30
N GLU A 659 4.40 -46.79 -38.64
CA GLU A 659 5.73 -47.34 -38.39
C GLU A 659 6.36 -46.86 -37.07
N ASP A 660 5.73 -45.88 -36.41
CA ASP A 660 6.20 -45.33 -35.14
C ASP A 660 5.66 -46.17 -33.96
N VAL A 661 6.47 -46.31 -32.93
CA VAL A 661 6.10 -46.98 -31.68
C VAL A 661 6.34 -46.04 -30.52
N ALA A 662 5.29 -45.62 -29.84
CA ALA A 662 5.39 -44.87 -28.60
C ALA A 662 4.85 -45.69 -27.43
N VAL A 663 5.59 -45.67 -26.33
CA VAL A 663 5.28 -46.40 -25.11
C VAL A 663 5.31 -45.43 -23.94
N LYS A 664 4.23 -45.41 -23.16
CA LYS A 664 4.05 -44.64 -21.94
C LYS A 664 4.16 -45.55 -20.74
N ALA A 665 5.14 -45.33 -19.87
CA ALA A 665 5.17 -45.99 -18.56
C ALA A 665 4.40 -45.14 -17.54
N ILE A 666 3.67 -45.79 -16.62
CA ILE A 666 3.00 -45.15 -15.49
C ILE A 666 3.73 -45.58 -14.22
N VAL A 667 4.43 -44.64 -13.60
CA VAL A 667 5.17 -44.84 -12.36
C VAL A 667 4.47 -44.06 -11.26
N GLU A 668 3.94 -44.77 -10.26
CA GLU A 668 3.39 -44.14 -9.05
C GLU A 668 4.50 -43.94 -8.03
N ILE A 669 4.61 -42.74 -7.46
CA ILE A 669 5.60 -42.37 -6.45
C ILE A 669 4.84 -41.89 -5.21
N GLN A 670 5.05 -42.55 -4.07
CA GLN A 670 4.42 -42.17 -2.80
C GLN A 670 5.17 -40.99 -2.18
N GLY A 671 4.62 -39.78 -2.33
CA GLY A 671 5.12 -38.57 -1.67
C GLY A 671 4.57 -38.43 -0.24
N GLU A 672 4.91 -37.31 0.42
CA GLU A 672 4.56 -37.07 1.83
C GLU A 672 3.06 -36.82 2.05
N ARG A 673 2.42 -36.14 1.09
CA ARG A 673 1.00 -35.73 1.17
C ARG A 673 0.11 -36.47 0.18
N GLU A 674 0.62 -36.76 -1.01
CA GLU A 674 -0.14 -37.39 -2.09
C GLU A 674 0.73 -38.35 -2.90
N THR A 675 0.08 -39.20 -3.68
CA THR A 675 0.74 -40.05 -4.66
C THR A 675 0.90 -39.28 -5.96
N TYR A 676 2.13 -39.20 -6.45
CA TYR A 676 2.48 -38.57 -7.71
C TYR A 676 2.55 -39.63 -8.81
N ILE A 677 2.17 -39.25 -10.03
CA ILE A 677 2.24 -40.12 -11.21
C ILE A 677 3.27 -39.52 -12.16
N ALA A 678 4.37 -40.24 -12.39
CA ALA A 678 5.34 -39.95 -13.42
C ALA A 678 5.05 -40.82 -14.64
N ASP A 679 5.01 -40.19 -15.82
CA ASP A 679 4.46 -40.80 -17.02
C ASP A 679 5.37 -40.71 -18.27
N PRO A 680 6.65 -41.13 -18.16
CA PRO A 680 7.64 -40.92 -19.21
C PRO A 680 7.30 -41.67 -20.51
N LEU A 681 7.72 -41.08 -21.63
CA LEU A 681 7.48 -41.63 -22.97
C LEU A 681 8.77 -42.12 -23.60
N PHE A 682 8.68 -43.28 -24.23
CA PHE A 682 9.71 -43.87 -25.07
C PHE A 682 9.17 -43.98 -26.50
N LEU A 683 9.83 -43.32 -27.45
CA LEU A 683 9.42 -43.24 -28.85
C LEU A 683 10.48 -43.90 -29.74
N ILE A 684 10.04 -44.75 -30.66
CA ILE A 684 10.83 -45.24 -31.78
C ILE A 684 10.21 -44.67 -33.05
N LYS A 685 10.97 -43.83 -33.74
CA LYS A 685 10.59 -43.21 -35.02
C LYS A 685 11.44 -43.79 -36.16
N ASP A 686 10.86 -43.98 -37.33
CA ASP A 686 11.56 -44.51 -38.53
C ASP A 686 12.34 -45.82 -38.25
N ARG A 687 11.78 -46.70 -37.42
CA ARG A 687 12.35 -48.00 -36.99
C ARG A 687 13.74 -47.98 -36.32
N SER A 688 14.36 -46.81 -36.12
CA SER A 688 15.77 -46.69 -35.71
C SER A 688 16.08 -45.50 -34.81
N LYS A 689 15.27 -44.43 -34.84
CA LYS A 689 15.50 -43.24 -34.01
C LYS A 689 14.76 -43.38 -32.70
N VAL A 690 15.50 -43.40 -31.59
CA VAL A 690 14.93 -43.48 -30.24
C VAL A 690 14.83 -42.07 -29.65
N GLY A 691 13.62 -41.63 -29.33
CA GLY A 691 13.33 -40.44 -28.54
C GLY A 691 12.88 -40.85 -27.13
N ARG A 692 13.29 -40.08 -26.12
CA ARG A 692 12.86 -40.27 -24.73
C ARG A 692 12.36 -38.94 -24.21
N LEU A 693 11.13 -38.91 -23.71
CA LEU A 693 10.57 -37.75 -23.03
C LEU A 693 10.47 -38.12 -21.54
N PRO A 694 11.32 -37.52 -20.68
CA PRO A 694 11.24 -37.77 -19.25
C PRO A 694 9.95 -37.17 -18.66
N SER A 695 9.52 -37.70 -17.53
CA SER A 695 8.48 -37.10 -16.70
C SER A 695 9.10 -36.55 -15.43
N GLU A 696 8.85 -35.27 -15.14
CA GLU A 696 9.44 -34.54 -14.01
C GLU A 696 8.38 -34.24 -12.96
N ILE A 697 8.68 -34.61 -11.72
CA ILE A 697 7.87 -34.33 -10.54
C ILE A 697 8.63 -33.30 -9.68
N ASN A 698 8.36 -32.03 -9.93
CA ASN A 698 9.05 -30.90 -9.28
C ASN A 698 8.93 -30.91 -7.76
N ASP A 699 7.75 -31.26 -7.22
CA ASP A 699 7.50 -31.29 -5.77
C ASP A 699 8.40 -32.30 -5.04
N LEU A 700 8.77 -33.39 -5.72
CA LEU A 700 9.66 -34.42 -5.20
C LEU A 700 11.12 -34.22 -5.59
N GLY A 701 11.41 -33.33 -6.55
CA GLY A 701 12.73 -33.16 -7.16
C GLY A 701 13.16 -34.39 -7.96
N VAL A 702 12.23 -35.07 -8.63
CA VAL A 702 12.47 -36.36 -9.30
C VAL A 702 12.21 -36.25 -10.80
N ARG A 703 13.12 -36.81 -11.61
CA ARG A 703 12.94 -37.02 -13.05
C ARG A 703 13.04 -38.51 -13.34
N VAL A 704 12.00 -39.05 -13.98
CA VAL A 704 11.91 -40.45 -14.38
C VAL A 704 11.97 -40.53 -15.90
N THR A 705 12.83 -41.38 -16.43
CA THR A 705 12.98 -41.61 -17.87
C THR A 705 12.84 -43.09 -18.16
N LEU A 706 12.02 -43.47 -19.14
CA LEU A 706 12.04 -44.84 -19.65
C LEU A 706 13.23 -44.99 -20.60
N MET A 707 14.27 -45.70 -20.17
CA MET A 707 15.54 -45.79 -20.90
C MET A 707 15.53 -46.89 -21.95
N ASN A 708 15.01 -48.06 -21.58
CA ASN A 708 14.94 -49.21 -22.46
C ASN A 708 13.77 -50.14 -22.09
N ILE A 709 13.32 -50.90 -23.07
CA ILE A 709 12.28 -51.92 -22.94
C ILE A 709 12.92 -53.25 -23.34
N HIS A 710 12.79 -54.29 -22.51
CA HIS A 710 13.33 -55.63 -22.77
C HIS A 710 12.17 -56.61 -23.01
N PRO A 711 11.72 -56.78 -24.27
CA PRO A 711 10.53 -57.59 -24.57
C PRO A 711 10.70 -59.08 -24.19
N ASP A 712 11.93 -59.59 -24.26
CA ASP A 712 12.24 -61.00 -24.01
C ASP A 712 12.12 -61.38 -22.52
N THR A 713 12.42 -60.44 -21.62
CA THR A 713 12.40 -60.65 -20.16
C THR A 713 11.19 -60.01 -19.46
N GLY A 714 10.46 -59.15 -20.17
CA GLY A 714 9.37 -58.34 -19.60
C GLY A 714 9.85 -57.28 -18.61
N GLU A 715 11.10 -56.85 -18.74
CA GLU A 715 11.74 -55.87 -17.85
C GLU A 715 11.88 -54.50 -18.53
N PHE A 716 11.92 -53.46 -17.71
CA PHE A 716 12.01 -52.06 -18.15
C PHE A 716 13.18 -51.40 -17.43
N THR A 717 14.07 -50.75 -18.19
CA THR A 717 15.14 -49.94 -17.61
C THR A 717 14.62 -48.53 -17.41
N ILE A 718 14.53 -48.12 -16.15
CA ILE A 718 14.15 -46.77 -15.74
C ILE A 718 15.42 -46.00 -15.35
N GLY A 719 15.55 -44.81 -15.91
CA GLY A 719 16.58 -43.84 -15.57
C GLY A 719 16.02 -42.81 -14.58
N LEU A 720 16.77 -42.58 -13.50
CA LEU A 720 16.40 -41.68 -12.43
C LEU A 720 17.42 -40.54 -12.34
N ASN A 721 16.92 -39.31 -12.29
CA ASN A 721 17.69 -38.17 -11.82
C ASN A 721 16.95 -37.53 -10.66
N THR A 722 17.69 -37.08 -9.66
CA THR A 722 17.16 -36.36 -8.50
C THR A 722 17.79 -35.00 -8.40
N ARG A 723 17.07 -34.03 -7.89
CA ARG A 723 17.56 -32.69 -7.55
C ARG A 723 17.05 -32.27 -6.18
N GLN A 724 17.57 -31.16 -5.67
CA GLN A 724 17.01 -30.54 -4.48
C GLN A 724 15.56 -30.12 -4.74
N LYS A 725 14.70 -30.35 -3.73
CA LYS A 725 13.30 -29.89 -3.74
C LYS A 725 13.23 -28.38 -3.97
N ASP A 726 12.15 -27.95 -4.61
CA ASP A 726 11.82 -26.54 -4.68
C ASP A 726 11.76 -25.95 -3.26
N TRP A 727 12.26 -24.73 -3.12
CA TRP A 727 12.31 -24.02 -1.85
C TRP A 727 11.89 -22.57 -2.01
N VAL A 728 11.46 -21.99 -0.90
CA VAL A 728 11.17 -20.57 -0.76
C VAL A 728 11.76 -20.08 0.55
N ILE A 729 12.26 -18.84 0.56
CA ILE A 729 12.69 -18.17 1.78
C ILE A 729 11.66 -17.13 2.14
N ILE A 730 11.20 -17.17 3.39
CA ILE A 730 10.16 -16.27 3.89
C ILE A 730 10.66 -15.46 5.08
N LYS A 731 10.07 -14.26 5.26
CA LYS A 731 10.10 -13.52 6.53
C LYS A 731 8.69 -13.42 7.06
N ALA A 732 8.51 -13.78 8.31
CA ALA A 732 7.27 -13.66 9.05
C ALA A 732 7.48 -12.83 10.31
N THR A 733 6.62 -11.84 10.52
CA THR A 733 6.64 -10.94 11.68
C THR A 733 5.30 -10.91 12.38
N GLU A 734 5.32 -10.96 13.71
CA GLU A 734 4.16 -10.79 14.56
C GLU A 734 3.93 -9.30 14.82
N LYS A 735 2.70 -8.82 14.58
CA LYS A 735 2.25 -7.44 14.80
C LYS A 735 1.24 -7.39 15.94
N PRO A 736 1.68 -7.19 17.19
CA PRO A 736 0.77 -7.24 18.33
C PRO A 736 -0.15 -6.02 18.39
N TYR A 737 -1.42 -6.23 18.74
CA TYR A 737 -2.45 -5.22 18.96
C TYR A 737 -2.68 -4.23 17.80
N ILE A 738 -2.36 -4.63 16.57
CA ILE A 738 -2.61 -3.83 15.35
C ILE A 738 -4.10 -3.48 15.18
N ASN A 739 -5.03 -4.32 15.66
CA ASN A 739 -6.46 -3.98 15.65
C ASN A 739 -6.81 -2.75 16.51
N VAL A 740 -6.02 -2.44 17.55
CA VAL A 740 -6.20 -1.24 18.36
C VAL A 740 -5.84 0.01 17.56
N LEU A 741 -4.84 -0.08 16.67
CA LEU A 741 -4.50 0.98 15.72
C LEU A 741 -5.70 1.28 14.83
N TRP A 742 -6.22 0.25 14.16
CA TRP A 742 -7.35 0.38 13.22
C TRP A 742 -8.65 0.83 13.91
N LEU A 743 -8.91 0.35 15.14
CA LEU A 743 -10.02 0.85 15.93
C LEU A 743 -9.84 2.34 16.26
N GLY A 744 -8.64 2.75 16.66
CA GLY A 744 -8.34 4.14 16.95
C GLY A 744 -8.56 5.05 15.75
N THR A 745 -8.08 4.66 14.57
CA THR A 745 -8.26 5.41 13.33
C THR A 745 -9.75 5.53 12.94
N PHE A 746 -10.51 4.44 13.08
CA PHE A 746 -11.96 4.44 12.86
C PHE A 746 -12.68 5.39 13.84
N VAL A 747 -12.31 5.39 15.12
CA VAL A 747 -12.89 6.28 16.13
C VAL A 747 -12.57 7.76 15.86
N ILE A 748 -11.36 8.08 15.35
CA ILE A 748 -11.02 9.44 14.88
C ILE A 748 -12.02 9.88 13.80
N MET A 749 -12.27 9.02 12.81
CA MET A 749 -13.17 9.29 11.70
C MET A 749 -14.62 9.52 12.15
N ILE A 750 -15.10 8.75 13.12
CA ILE A 750 -16.41 8.98 13.75
C ILE A 750 -16.45 10.37 14.40
N GLY A 751 -15.44 10.71 15.20
CA GLY A 751 -15.39 11.99 15.91
C GLY A 751 -15.38 13.20 14.96
N LEU A 752 -14.57 13.14 13.90
CA LEU A 752 -14.54 14.15 12.84
C LEU A 752 -15.88 14.27 12.11
N SER A 753 -16.51 13.14 11.78
CA SER A 753 -17.81 13.11 11.11
C SER A 753 -18.92 13.72 11.98
N MET A 754 -18.94 13.41 13.28
CA MET A 754 -19.87 14.03 14.24
C MET A 754 -19.66 15.55 14.32
N ALA A 755 -18.40 15.99 14.39
CA ALA A 755 -18.06 17.41 14.43
C ALA A 755 -18.50 18.12 13.14
N MET A 756 -18.26 17.50 11.98
CA MET A 756 -18.65 17.98 10.67
C MET A 756 -20.17 18.16 10.55
N VAL A 757 -20.95 17.10 10.82
CA VAL A 757 -22.42 17.13 10.72
C VAL A 757 -23.01 18.20 11.64
N ARG A 758 -22.46 18.36 12.85
CA ARG A 758 -22.87 19.45 13.75
C ARG A 758 -22.64 20.82 13.09
N ARG A 759 -21.44 21.07 12.53
CA ARG A 759 -21.10 22.37 11.95
C ARG A 759 -21.91 22.73 10.71
N PHE A 760 -22.27 21.76 9.87
CA PHE A 760 -23.18 22.01 8.75
C PHE A 760 -24.62 22.36 9.18
N ARG A 761 -25.04 21.95 10.39
CA ARG A 761 -26.37 22.25 10.93
C ARG A 761 -26.44 23.55 11.74
N GLU A 762 -25.30 24.13 12.10
CA GLU A 762 -25.23 25.40 12.84
C GLU A 762 -25.54 26.57 11.90
N LYS A 763 -26.75 27.14 12.01
CA LYS A 763 -27.21 28.27 11.19
C LYS A 763 -26.47 29.58 11.47
#